data_AF-K9EFR9-F1
#
_entry.id   AF-K9EFR9-F1
#
_cell.length_a   1.000
_cell.length_b   1.000
_cell.length_c   1.000
_cell.angle_alpha   90.00
_cell.angle_beta   90.00
_cell.angle_gamma   90.00
#
_symmetry.space_group_name_H-M   'P 1'
#
loop_
_entity.id
_entity.type
_entity.pdbx_description
1 polymer ?
#
loop_
_entity_poly.entity_id
_entity_poly.type
_entity_poly.pdbx_seq_one_letter_code
_entity_poly.pdbx_strand_id
1 'polypeptide(L)'
;MKTTMADVAREAQVSISTVSHVLNGTRRVKQSTREAVIDAIQKLNYEAPRTIRSLRAGARPSLGIVGSILENSGGLAQLLEVMRAAEDEGFEPIMADSLASIPGEERAVRTLLAQHVDSIAISPVRGWRRHSLRLLRQSGIPFVVVGVVDRGTLAHQIAPDRAGAIQIITQTLLRSGTGHPVLVFPDRHIAAGSEQMRGFERAHALEGKRVGRGQLLAGTPSETRLTRNLMRALSDSGDGLVLGSSAFARSALAAAAHLGLIVGYDVKVAVFDDAPKFLPTPEQFVRAIPATDRIADRAIALLRSQIGQSASTQRKTETVLPVFIAGKQSGISARALESHTKLSEPYLTNDYDDVVLTTSAHGRRAAGWNLTDRKHTIPHRVSKEIPMTNSQFPDRYFPGLHIRPRFGWVNDPNGFHRVGDTWHMFYQHNPEAPWHNQITWGHMTSKDLVNWVEQPIALRPRSGKEDSAGCWSGIGLIHEGISSLLYTGVTRQDGPSVTILAEQLADGSRWERTAVVAEMPPIENVRAMRDPFVFEHDGKTLAIHGGGFDDGTPAVFVYDASDWKNWKFLGTLLKGDDAIASVHAHASIWECPQLVPVGNKWVLILSLWVEAETLMDHLTGVAYLVGDLDLSAGYPQFIPSDGGSFDRGADFYAPQCKLDDDRVLAWGWTWEGAERSDQEIDESGYNGALTFPREVVMTDGRVHMRPAPEIYKLRERGLRELTHIDIPFSADLTGEGTVQLSDTQTGEDLVRLTVTGQASLWVDGSIVEFFGAGPSVTQRVYPKGSLKLTTSENVKVQAFALSAFDDDGARRANAVRFAGEVE
;
A
#
# COMPACT_ATOMS: atom_id res chain seq x y z
N MET A 1 -41.65 17.07 -42.42
CA MET A 1 -41.57 18.17 -41.42
C MET A 1 -41.90 17.58 -40.05
N LYS A 2 -41.13 17.90 -39.01
CA LYS A 2 -41.40 17.43 -37.64
C LYS A 2 -42.60 18.21 -37.10
N THR A 3 -43.65 17.51 -36.64
CA THR A 3 -44.85 18.12 -36.06
C THR A 3 -44.46 19.03 -34.89
N THR A 4 -45.02 20.23 -34.82
CA THR A 4 -44.72 21.23 -33.77
C THR A 4 -45.90 21.41 -32.80
N MET A 5 -45.67 22.04 -31.64
CA MET A 5 -46.77 22.43 -30.72
C MET A 5 -47.78 23.36 -31.39
N ALA A 6 -47.35 24.16 -32.38
CA ALA A 6 -48.23 25.03 -33.15
C ALA A 6 -49.18 24.22 -34.05
N ASP A 7 -48.75 23.05 -34.53
CA ASP A 7 -49.60 22.15 -35.32
C ASP A 7 -50.63 21.46 -34.42
N VAL A 8 -50.23 21.01 -33.22
CA VAL A 8 -51.14 20.46 -32.20
C VAL A 8 -52.18 21.49 -31.77
N ALA A 9 -51.76 22.75 -31.56
CA ALA A 9 -52.65 23.84 -31.18
C ALA A 9 -53.72 24.13 -32.25
N ARG A 10 -53.31 24.08 -33.53
CA ARG A 10 -54.19 24.28 -34.68
C ARG A 10 -55.22 23.15 -34.81
N GLU A 11 -54.78 21.90 -34.66
CA GLU A 11 -55.65 20.73 -34.75
C GLU A 11 -56.66 20.66 -33.59
N ALA A 12 -56.22 20.98 -32.37
CA ALA A 12 -57.08 21.00 -31.19
C ALA A 12 -57.92 22.30 -31.06
N GLN A 13 -57.77 23.26 -31.99
CA GLN A 13 -58.41 24.57 -31.97
C GLN A 13 -58.20 25.36 -30.66
N VAL A 14 -56.97 25.35 -30.14
CA VAL A 14 -56.60 26.07 -28.92
C VAL A 14 -55.33 26.88 -29.14
N SER A 15 -54.97 27.74 -28.17
CA SER A 15 -53.68 28.45 -28.22
C SER A 15 -52.50 27.50 -27.94
N ILE A 16 -51.32 27.83 -28.46
CA ILE A 16 -50.05 27.13 -28.15
C ILE A 16 -49.81 27.11 -26.63
N SER A 17 -50.16 28.21 -25.95
CA SER A 17 -50.13 28.31 -24.49
C SER A 17 -51.05 27.27 -23.84
N THR A 18 -52.26 27.05 -24.35
CA THR A 18 -53.17 26.01 -23.86
C THR A 18 -52.60 24.60 -24.06
N VAL A 19 -51.99 24.30 -25.23
CA VAL A 19 -51.29 23.03 -25.44
C VAL A 19 -50.14 22.87 -24.45
N SER A 20 -49.37 23.93 -24.23
CA SER A 20 -48.31 23.98 -23.20
C SER A 20 -48.88 23.69 -21.81
N HIS A 21 -50.02 24.28 -21.43
CA HIS A 21 -50.65 24.02 -20.14
C HIS A 21 -51.21 22.61 -20.00
N VAL A 22 -51.72 22.02 -21.09
CA VAL A 22 -52.16 20.61 -21.10
C VAL A 22 -50.97 19.67 -20.98
N LEU A 23 -49.86 19.96 -21.66
CA LEU A 23 -48.63 19.17 -21.61
C LEU A 23 -47.88 19.31 -20.27
N ASN A 24 -47.85 20.51 -19.69
CA ASN A 24 -47.06 20.87 -18.51
C ASN A 24 -47.86 20.88 -17.19
N GLY A 25 -49.19 20.77 -17.23
CA GLY A 25 -50.04 20.76 -16.03
C GLY A 25 -50.06 22.07 -15.23
N THR A 26 -49.55 23.18 -15.78
CA THR A 26 -49.28 24.44 -15.05
C THR A 26 -50.53 25.25 -14.68
N ARG A 27 -51.72 24.89 -15.19
CA ARG A 27 -53.01 25.42 -14.72
C ARG A 27 -54.15 24.46 -15.01
N ARG A 28 -55.29 24.65 -14.33
CA ARG A 28 -56.50 23.86 -14.55
C ARG A 28 -57.10 24.17 -15.93
N VAL A 29 -57.12 23.17 -16.81
CA VAL A 29 -57.75 23.24 -18.14
C VAL A 29 -59.06 22.43 -18.08
N LYS A 30 -60.11 22.88 -18.77
CA LYS A 30 -61.38 22.14 -18.86
C LYS A 30 -61.13 20.74 -19.44
N GLN A 31 -61.82 19.73 -18.90
CA GLN A 31 -61.62 18.33 -19.28
C GLN A 31 -61.81 18.10 -20.79
N SER A 32 -62.86 18.67 -21.38
CA SER A 32 -63.11 18.59 -22.83
C SER A 32 -62.00 19.21 -23.70
N THR A 33 -61.37 20.30 -23.23
CA THR A 33 -60.23 20.93 -23.92
C THR A 33 -58.96 20.10 -23.78
N ARG A 34 -58.76 19.43 -22.64
CA ARG A 34 -57.64 18.51 -22.43
C ARG A 34 -57.74 17.30 -23.35
N GLU A 35 -58.92 16.71 -23.48
CA GLU A 35 -59.20 15.58 -24.38
C GLU A 35 -58.94 15.95 -25.85
N ALA A 36 -59.43 17.11 -26.30
CA ALA A 36 -59.17 17.60 -27.67
C ALA A 36 -57.68 17.78 -27.99
N VAL A 37 -56.88 18.23 -27.01
CA VAL A 37 -55.43 18.36 -27.18
C VAL A 37 -54.74 16.99 -27.21
N ILE A 38 -55.18 16.03 -26.41
CA ILE A 38 -54.62 14.67 -26.39
C ILE A 38 -54.90 13.95 -27.72
N ASP A 39 -56.12 14.05 -28.24
CA ASP A 39 -56.49 13.49 -29.54
C ASP A 39 -55.66 14.10 -30.68
N ALA A 40 -55.45 15.42 -30.66
CA ALA A 40 -54.59 16.10 -31.64
C ALA A 40 -53.13 15.64 -31.57
N ILE A 41 -52.60 15.39 -30.37
CA ILE A 41 -51.24 14.86 -30.18
C ILE A 41 -51.11 13.46 -30.80
N GLN A 42 -52.08 12.57 -30.53
CA GLN A 42 -52.09 11.21 -31.06
C GLN A 42 -52.24 11.20 -32.58
N LYS A 43 -53.18 11.99 -33.11
CA LYS A 43 -53.46 12.09 -34.55
C LYS A 43 -52.29 12.63 -35.35
N LEU A 44 -51.55 13.59 -34.81
CA LEU A 44 -50.40 14.21 -35.48
C LEU A 44 -49.05 13.54 -35.15
N ASN A 45 -49.08 12.47 -34.35
CA ASN A 45 -47.91 11.76 -33.83
C ASN A 45 -46.86 12.73 -33.25
N TYR A 46 -47.32 13.71 -32.46
CA TYR A 46 -46.46 14.74 -31.89
C TYR A 46 -45.70 14.23 -30.67
N GLU A 47 -44.36 14.21 -30.75
CA GLU A 47 -43.48 13.94 -29.61
C GLU A 47 -43.00 15.24 -28.97
N ALA A 48 -43.37 15.45 -27.70
CA ALA A 48 -42.85 16.59 -26.94
C ALA A 48 -41.34 16.45 -26.69
N PRO A 49 -40.55 17.54 -26.69
CA PRO A 49 -39.15 17.55 -26.28
C PRO A 49 -38.92 16.84 -24.94
N ARG A 50 -37.83 16.07 -24.79
CA ARG A 50 -37.52 15.28 -23.57
C ARG A 50 -37.58 16.09 -22.27
N THR A 51 -37.20 17.37 -22.30
CA THR A 51 -37.31 18.33 -21.18
C THR A 51 -38.74 18.56 -20.68
N ILE A 52 -39.76 18.23 -21.48
CA ILE A 52 -41.18 18.33 -21.13
C ILE A 52 -41.71 16.99 -20.56
N ARG A 53 -41.00 15.87 -20.77
CA ARG A 53 -41.41 14.53 -20.33
C ARG A 53 -41.12 14.30 -18.85
N SER A 54 -40.04 14.87 -18.32
CA SER A 54 -39.63 14.81 -16.90
C SER A 54 -40.57 15.56 -15.95
N LEU A 55 -41.46 16.41 -16.47
CA LEU A 55 -42.41 17.23 -15.68
C LEU A 55 -43.84 16.69 -15.67
N ARG A 56 -44.11 15.52 -16.26
CA ARG A 56 -45.43 14.87 -16.21
C ARG A 56 -45.64 14.21 -14.85
N ALA A 57 -46.81 14.44 -14.25
CA ALA A 57 -47.31 13.60 -13.17
C ALA A 57 -47.37 12.13 -13.67
N GLY A 58 -46.55 11.25 -13.10
CA GLY A 58 -46.43 9.84 -13.48
C GLY A 58 -45.24 9.47 -14.38
N ALA A 59 -44.30 10.37 -14.65
CA ALA A 59 -43.03 10.01 -15.30
C ALA A 59 -42.12 9.22 -14.34
N ARG A 60 -41.45 8.19 -14.85
CA ARG A 60 -40.47 7.40 -14.10
C ARG A 60 -39.19 8.21 -13.93
N PRO A 61 -38.60 8.29 -12.72
CA PRO A 61 -37.30 8.95 -12.53
C PRO A 61 -36.22 8.19 -13.29
N SER A 62 -35.35 8.92 -13.96
CA SER A 62 -34.24 8.37 -14.74
C SER A 62 -33.01 8.09 -13.85
N LEU A 63 -32.38 6.93 -14.06
CA LEU A 63 -31.18 6.51 -13.32
C LEU A 63 -30.02 6.30 -14.29
N GLY A 64 -28.97 7.11 -14.18
CA GLY A 64 -27.70 6.85 -14.84
C GLY A 64 -26.93 5.72 -14.14
N ILE A 65 -26.44 4.73 -14.87
CA ILE A 65 -25.62 3.64 -14.35
C ILE A 65 -24.25 3.68 -15.03
N VAL A 66 -23.19 3.93 -14.27
CA VAL A 66 -21.82 4.07 -14.80
C VAL A 66 -20.93 2.96 -14.27
N GLY A 67 -20.16 2.31 -15.15
CA GLY A 67 -19.13 1.36 -14.76
C GLY A 67 -18.52 0.65 -15.96
N SER A 68 -17.56 -0.24 -15.72
CA SER A 68 -16.91 -0.98 -16.82
C SER A 68 -17.77 -2.16 -17.26
N ILE A 69 -18.15 -2.17 -18.54
CA ILE A 69 -19.02 -3.22 -19.09
C ILE A 69 -18.21 -4.42 -19.59
N LEU A 70 -17.10 -4.18 -20.30
CA LEU A 70 -16.37 -5.25 -20.98
C LEU A 70 -15.18 -5.82 -20.18
N GLU A 71 -14.52 -4.98 -19.37
CA GLU A 71 -13.25 -5.35 -18.70
C GLU A 71 -13.45 -5.95 -17.30
N ASN A 72 -14.58 -5.67 -16.65
CA ASN A 72 -14.87 -6.12 -15.29
C ASN A 72 -16.17 -6.93 -15.22
N SER A 73 -16.07 -8.24 -15.41
CA SER A 73 -17.25 -9.12 -15.43
C SER A 73 -18.01 -9.21 -14.11
N GLY A 74 -17.32 -9.12 -12.96
CA GLY A 74 -17.98 -9.11 -11.65
C GLY A 74 -18.70 -7.79 -11.38
N GLY A 75 -18.06 -6.67 -11.75
CA GLY A 75 -18.69 -5.34 -11.74
C GLY A 75 -19.93 -5.28 -12.64
N LEU A 76 -19.86 -5.85 -13.84
CA LEU A 76 -21.00 -5.92 -14.75
C LEU A 76 -22.20 -6.66 -14.14
N ALA A 77 -21.99 -7.82 -13.50
CA ALA A 77 -23.08 -8.56 -12.86
C ALA A 77 -23.80 -7.72 -11.80
N GLN A 78 -23.05 -6.97 -10.98
CA GLN A 78 -23.62 -6.05 -10.01
C GLN A 78 -24.42 -4.91 -10.67
N LEU A 79 -23.89 -4.31 -11.75
CA LEU A 79 -24.56 -3.21 -12.46
C LEU A 79 -25.84 -3.66 -13.17
N LEU A 80 -25.88 -4.89 -13.69
CA LEU A 80 -27.09 -5.47 -14.27
C LEU A 80 -28.17 -5.70 -13.20
N GLU A 81 -27.79 -6.12 -11.99
CA GLU A 81 -28.76 -6.22 -10.89
C GLU A 81 -29.25 -4.84 -10.42
N VAL A 82 -28.39 -3.80 -10.42
CA VAL A 82 -28.84 -2.42 -10.17
C VAL A 82 -29.86 -1.97 -11.22
N MET A 83 -29.61 -2.28 -12.50
CA MET A 83 -30.55 -1.99 -13.58
C MET A 83 -31.89 -2.69 -13.36
N ARG A 84 -31.87 -4.00 -13.05
CA ARG A 84 -33.09 -4.77 -12.78
C ARG A 84 -33.88 -4.21 -11.59
N ALA A 85 -33.21 -3.98 -10.46
CA ALA A 85 -33.83 -3.41 -9.27
C ALA A 85 -34.41 -2.02 -9.54
N ALA A 86 -33.75 -1.21 -10.37
CA ALA A 86 -34.25 0.10 -10.79
C ALA A 86 -35.56 -0.04 -11.60
N GLU A 87 -35.64 -0.98 -12.54
CA GLU A 87 -36.85 -1.22 -13.34
C GLU A 87 -38.02 -1.70 -12.48
N ASP A 88 -37.77 -2.63 -11.56
CA ASP A 88 -38.75 -3.18 -10.61
C ASP A 88 -39.35 -2.08 -9.72
N GLU A 89 -38.50 -1.12 -9.34
CA GLU A 89 -38.86 0.07 -8.58
C GLU A 89 -39.43 1.21 -9.47
N GLY A 90 -39.51 1.03 -10.79
CA GLY A 90 -40.12 2.02 -11.68
C GLY A 90 -39.24 3.23 -11.98
N PHE A 91 -37.92 3.08 -11.94
CA PHE A 91 -36.97 3.99 -12.60
C PHE A 91 -36.85 3.70 -14.10
N GLU A 92 -36.28 4.63 -14.86
CA GLU A 92 -35.84 4.45 -16.25
C GLU A 92 -34.30 4.42 -16.29
N PRO A 93 -33.65 3.22 -16.30
CA PRO A 93 -32.20 3.12 -16.25
C PRO A 93 -31.52 3.44 -17.60
N ILE A 94 -30.37 4.10 -17.54
CA ILE A 94 -29.50 4.42 -18.68
C ILE A 94 -28.07 4.03 -18.32
N MET A 95 -27.54 2.99 -18.97
CA MET A 95 -26.19 2.51 -18.70
C MET A 95 -25.15 3.18 -19.61
N ALA A 96 -23.99 3.54 -19.06
CA ALA A 96 -22.87 4.13 -19.78
C ALA A 96 -21.55 3.45 -19.38
N ASP A 97 -20.78 3.03 -20.39
CA ASP A 97 -19.51 2.33 -20.17
C ASP A 97 -18.39 3.31 -19.78
N SER A 98 -17.69 3.02 -18.68
CA SER A 98 -16.50 3.75 -18.28
C SER A 98 -15.26 3.36 -19.10
N LEU A 99 -15.33 2.27 -19.88
CA LEU A 99 -14.21 1.68 -20.61
C LEU A 99 -13.01 1.39 -19.70
N ALA A 100 -13.26 1.13 -18.41
CA ALA A 100 -12.25 0.93 -17.38
C ALA A 100 -11.16 2.03 -17.33
N SER A 101 -11.51 3.26 -17.69
CA SER A 101 -10.55 4.38 -17.77
C SER A 101 -11.12 5.66 -17.20
N ILE A 102 -10.27 6.49 -16.59
CA ILE A 102 -10.68 7.81 -16.06
C ILE A 102 -11.34 8.67 -17.15
N PRO A 103 -10.76 8.82 -18.37
CA PRO A 103 -11.40 9.62 -19.41
C PRO A 103 -12.73 9.04 -19.89
N GLY A 104 -12.86 7.71 -19.94
CA GLY A 104 -14.10 7.04 -20.33
C GLY A 104 -15.21 7.25 -19.30
N GLU A 105 -14.88 7.09 -18.01
CA GLU A 105 -15.80 7.36 -16.91
C GLU A 105 -16.24 8.83 -16.87
N GLU A 106 -15.31 9.77 -17.01
CA GLU A 106 -15.62 11.20 -17.00
C GLU A 106 -16.59 11.54 -18.15
N ARG A 107 -16.34 11.00 -19.36
CA ARG A 107 -17.25 11.16 -20.50
C ARG A 107 -18.63 10.55 -20.23
N ALA A 108 -18.69 9.37 -19.62
CA ALA A 108 -19.94 8.70 -19.27
C ALA A 108 -20.76 9.56 -18.30
N VAL A 109 -20.14 10.04 -17.21
CA VAL A 109 -20.78 10.92 -16.23
C VAL A 109 -21.25 12.22 -16.89
N ARG A 110 -20.40 12.91 -17.66
CA ARG A 110 -20.79 14.15 -18.36
C ARG A 110 -21.97 13.95 -19.30
N THR A 111 -22.00 12.81 -20.00
CA THR A 111 -23.10 12.49 -20.93
C THR A 111 -24.41 12.30 -20.18
N LEU A 112 -24.40 11.57 -19.06
CA LEU A 112 -25.60 11.38 -18.24
C LEU A 112 -26.09 12.69 -17.61
N LEU A 113 -25.17 13.52 -17.10
CA LEU A 113 -25.50 14.86 -16.61
C LEU A 113 -26.13 15.73 -17.71
N ALA A 114 -25.57 15.71 -18.93
CA ALA A 114 -26.13 16.44 -20.08
C ALA A 114 -27.51 15.89 -20.51
N GLN A 115 -27.79 14.62 -20.26
CA GLN A 115 -29.10 14.01 -20.47
C GLN A 115 -30.10 14.32 -19.35
N HIS A 116 -29.70 15.05 -18.31
CA HIS A 116 -30.53 15.45 -17.18
C HIS A 116 -31.12 14.24 -16.43
N VAL A 117 -30.29 13.23 -16.15
CA VAL A 117 -30.72 12.10 -15.31
C VAL A 117 -31.05 12.55 -13.88
N ASP A 118 -32.00 11.91 -13.23
CA ASP A 118 -32.46 12.28 -11.88
C ASP A 118 -31.53 11.76 -10.77
N SER A 119 -30.75 10.72 -11.05
CA SER A 119 -29.80 10.12 -10.11
C SER A 119 -28.72 9.30 -10.84
N ILE A 120 -27.61 8.99 -10.16
CA ILE A 120 -26.52 8.17 -10.70
C ILE A 120 -26.10 7.04 -9.74
N ALA A 121 -26.05 5.81 -10.21
CA ALA A 121 -25.30 4.72 -9.58
C ALA A 121 -23.98 4.52 -10.32
N ILE A 122 -22.85 4.53 -9.61
CA ILE A 122 -21.51 4.44 -10.21
C ILE A 122 -20.68 3.33 -9.57
N SER A 123 -20.07 2.47 -10.39
CA SER A 123 -18.98 1.57 -10.00
C SER A 123 -17.67 2.15 -10.52
N PRO A 124 -16.95 2.92 -9.69
CA PRO A 124 -15.88 3.77 -10.17
C PRO A 124 -14.60 3.03 -10.53
N VAL A 125 -13.85 3.61 -11.46
CA VAL A 125 -12.47 3.22 -11.78
C VAL A 125 -11.49 3.82 -10.76
N ARG A 126 -10.27 3.26 -10.70
CA ARG A 126 -9.19 3.82 -9.88
C ARG A 126 -8.92 5.28 -10.28
N GLY A 127 -8.85 6.18 -9.29
CA GLY A 127 -8.57 7.61 -9.51
C GLY A 127 -9.79 8.48 -9.85
N TRP A 128 -11.01 7.94 -9.85
CA TRP A 128 -12.25 8.67 -10.19
C TRP A 128 -12.52 9.96 -9.40
N ARG A 129 -11.97 10.06 -8.17
CA ARG A 129 -12.28 11.14 -7.21
C ARG A 129 -12.03 12.54 -7.78
N ARG A 130 -11.01 12.70 -8.64
CA ARG A 130 -10.63 14.01 -9.21
C ARG A 130 -11.54 14.47 -10.35
N HIS A 131 -12.17 13.52 -11.03
CA HIS A 131 -12.91 13.76 -12.26
C HIS A 131 -14.40 13.60 -11.99
N SER A 132 -14.85 12.34 -11.92
CA SER A 132 -16.26 11.97 -11.81
C SER A 132 -16.88 12.41 -10.49
N LEU A 133 -16.22 12.17 -9.35
CA LEU A 133 -16.77 12.58 -8.03
C LEU A 133 -16.93 14.11 -7.94
N ARG A 134 -15.95 14.87 -8.42
CA ARG A 134 -16.04 16.33 -8.48
C ARG A 134 -17.24 16.79 -9.33
N LEU A 135 -17.42 16.21 -10.51
CA LEU A 135 -18.54 16.52 -11.39
C LEU A 135 -19.90 16.19 -10.75
N LEU A 136 -20.01 15.03 -10.11
CA LEU A 136 -21.22 14.59 -9.41
C LEU A 136 -21.56 15.51 -8.22
N ARG A 137 -20.56 15.93 -7.45
CA ARG A 137 -20.76 16.90 -6.36
C ARG A 137 -21.20 18.27 -6.87
N GLN A 138 -20.61 18.74 -7.97
CA GLN A 138 -20.95 20.04 -8.57
C GLN A 138 -22.33 20.04 -9.21
N SER A 139 -22.82 18.91 -9.72
CA SER A 139 -24.16 18.82 -10.33
C SER A 139 -25.28 18.85 -9.28
N GLY A 140 -25.00 18.45 -8.03
CA GLY A 140 -25.99 18.34 -6.97
C GLY A 140 -27.00 17.19 -7.15
N ILE A 141 -26.77 16.31 -8.12
CA ILE A 141 -27.63 15.17 -8.41
C ILE A 141 -27.32 14.04 -7.42
N PRO A 142 -28.33 13.37 -6.83
CA PRO A 142 -28.11 12.22 -5.96
C PRO A 142 -27.30 11.13 -6.65
N PHE A 143 -26.29 10.60 -5.96
CA PHE A 143 -25.51 9.47 -6.47
C PHE A 143 -25.09 8.49 -5.38
N VAL A 144 -24.87 7.24 -5.78
CA VAL A 144 -24.41 6.15 -4.92
C VAL A 144 -23.27 5.40 -5.59
N VAL A 145 -22.26 5.05 -4.80
CA VAL A 145 -21.15 4.18 -5.22
C VAL A 145 -21.57 2.72 -5.01
N VAL A 146 -21.40 1.87 -6.03
CA VAL A 146 -21.79 0.46 -5.98
C VAL A 146 -20.64 -0.49 -6.32
N GLY A 147 -20.57 -1.61 -5.58
CA GLY A 147 -19.68 -2.74 -5.86
C GLY A 147 -18.25 -2.59 -5.34
N VAL A 148 -17.85 -1.40 -4.91
CA VAL A 148 -16.55 -1.11 -4.30
C VAL A 148 -16.72 -0.22 -3.07
N VAL A 149 -15.86 -0.43 -2.08
CA VAL A 149 -15.72 0.50 -0.95
C VAL A 149 -14.48 1.35 -1.18
N ASP A 150 -14.69 2.66 -1.18
CA ASP A 150 -13.67 3.68 -1.28
C ASP A 150 -13.70 4.57 -0.03
N ARG A 151 -12.98 4.14 1.03
CA ARG A 151 -12.74 4.82 2.32
C ARG A 151 -12.74 6.35 2.26
N GLY A 152 -11.85 6.89 1.42
CA GLY A 152 -11.61 8.33 1.32
C GLY A 152 -12.67 9.10 0.51
N THR A 153 -13.65 8.42 -0.08
CA THR A 153 -14.78 9.08 -0.72
C THR A 153 -15.91 9.36 0.27
N LEU A 154 -16.16 10.64 0.54
CA LEU A 154 -17.38 11.09 1.22
C LEU A 154 -18.56 11.05 0.24
N ALA A 155 -19.13 9.85 0.07
CA ALA A 155 -20.37 9.57 -0.64
C ALA A 155 -21.04 8.35 0.00
N HIS A 156 -22.31 8.11 -0.33
CA HIS A 156 -22.93 6.84 0.02
C HIS A 156 -22.38 5.70 -0.83
N GLN A 157 -22.12 4.56 -0.19
CA GLN A 157 -21.49 3.43 -0.84
C GLN A 157 -22.13 2.13 -0.36
N ILE A 158 -22.43 1.24 -1.30
CA ILE A 158 -22.97 -0.08 -1.00
C ILE A 158 -22.19 -1.12 -1.80
N ALA A 159 -21.58 -2.07 -1.10
CA ALA A 159 -20.65 -3.01 -1.71
C ALA A 159 -20.77 -4.40 -1.05
N PRO A 160 -20.29 -5.47 -1.71
CA PRO A 160 -20.15 -6.75 -1.02
C PRO A 160 -19.06 -6.66 0.06
N ASP A 161 -19.25 -7.33 1.19
CA ASP A 161 -18.22 -7.50 2.21
C ASP A 161 -17.17 -8.53 1.74
N ARG A 162 -16.25 -8.06 0.91
CA ARG A 162 -15.24 -8.89 0.26
C ARG A 162 -14.19 -9.38 1.25
N ALA A 163 -13.79 -8.53 2.20
CA ALA A 163 -12.84 -8.90 3.24
C ALA A 163 -13.42 -10.00 4.15
N GLY A 164 -14.66 -9.81 4.65
CA GLY A 164 -15.36 -10.84 5.44
C GLY A 164 -15.56 -12.14 4.67
N ALA A 165 -15.86 -12.05 3.36
CA ALA A 165 -15.99 -13.22 2.50
C ALA A 165 -14.70 -14.03 2.38
N ILE A 166 -13.58 -13.37 2.06
CA ILE A 166 -12.28 -14.04 1.96
C ILE A 166 -11.84 -14.60 3.31
N GLN A 167 -12.09 -13.88 4.41
CA GLN A 167 -11.82 -14.37 5.75
C GLN A 167 -12.53 -15.70 6.01
N ILE A 168 -13.86 -15.74 5.85
CA ILE A 168 -14.66 -16.92 6.16
C ILE A 168 -14.24 -18.13 5.32
N ILE A 169 -14.05 -17.96 4.01
CA ILE A 169 -13.68 -19.09 3.15
C ILE A 169 -12.24 -19.56 3.41
N THR A 170 -11.32 -18.65 3.75
CA THR A 170 -9.94 -19.01 4.12
C THR A 170 -9.89 -19.75 5.44
N GLN A 171 -10.59 -19.26 6.48
CA GLN A 171 -10.70 -19.97 7.77
C GLN A 171 -11.34 -21.34 7.59
N THR A 172 -12.31 -21.44 6.68
CA THR A 172 -12.93 -22.74 6.37
C THR A 172 -11.91 -23.72 5.81
N LEU A 173 -11.02 -23.30 4.91
CA LEU A 173 -9.94 -24.15 4.42
C LEU A 173 -8.98 -24.55 5.55
N LEU A 174 -8.49 -23.56 6.32
CA LEU A 174 -7.54 -23.77 7.42
C LEU A 174 -8.06 -24.76 8.47
N ARG A 175 -9.28 -24.56 8.96
CA ARG A 175 -9.93 -25.45 9.95
C ARG A 175 -10.29 -26.82 9.40
N SER A 176 -10.40 -26.93 8.09
CA SER A 176 -10.60 -28.22 7.41
C SER A 176 -9.28 -28.95 7.16
N GLY A 177 -8.17 -28.50 7.75
CA GLY A 177 -6.86 -29.15 7.70
C GLY A 177 -5.95 -28.66 6.58
N THR A 178 -6.31 -27.59 5.86
CA THR A 178 -5.42 -26.97 4.87
C THR A 178 -4.27 -26.27 5.61
N GLY A 179 -3.04 -26.68 5.33
CA GLY A 179 -1.82 -26.18 5.96
C GLY A 179 -1.45 -24.80 5.45
N HIS A 180 -1.38 -24.64 4.12
CA HIS A 180 -0.75 -23.51 3.45
C HIS A 180 -1.58 -23.04 2.23
N PRO A 181 -2.79 -22.49 2.46
CA PRO A 181 -3.61 -22.01 1.35
C PRO A 181 -2.92 -20.84 0.63
N VAL A 182 -3.18 -20.66 -0.67
CA VAL A 182 -2.64 -19.56 -1.48
C VAL A 182 -3.78 -18.66 -1.96
N LEU A 183 -3.69 -17.35 -1.71
CA LEU A 183 -4.59 -16.34 -2.24
C LEU A 183 -4.18 -15.94 -3.65
N VAL A 184 -5.12 -16.02 -4.58
CA VAL A 184 -5.02 -15.46 -5.93
C VAL A 184 -5.92 -14.24 -6.03
N PHE A 185 -5.36 -13.09 -6.36
CA PHE A 185 -6.09 -11.81 -6.34
C PHE A 185 -5.62 -10.90 -7.49
N PRO A 186 -6.39 -9.87 -7.88
CA PRO A 186 -6.08 -9.06 -9.05
C PRO A 186 -4.81 -8.21 -8.86
N ASP A 187 -4.85 -7.25 -7.95
CA ASP A 187 -3.76 -6.31 -7.68
C ASP A 187 -3.91 -5.77 -6.25
N ARG A 188 -2.81 -5.64 -5.51
CA ARG A 188 -2.80 -5.10 -4.14
C ARG A 188 -3.14 -3.62 -4.08
N HIS A 189 -2.93 -2.90 -5.18
CA HIS A 189 -3.12 -1.45 -5.29
C HIS A 189 -4.54 -1.05 -5.70
N ILE A 190 -5.46 -2.01 -5.89
CA ILE A 190 -6.88 -1.73 -6.10
C ILE A 190 -7.69 -2.15 -4.87
N ALA A 191 -8.80 -1.45 -4.61
CA ALA A 191 -9.62 -1.66 -3.42
C ALA A 191 -10.01 -3.13 -3.19
N ALA A 192 -10.48 -3.81 -4.25
CA ALA A 192 -10.89 -5.20 -4.18
C ALA A 192 -9.75 -6.15 -3.80
N GLY A 193 -8.54 -5.96 -4.33
CA GLY A 193 -7.42 -6.84 -4.01
C GLY A 193 -6.88 -6.59 -2.60
N SER A 194 -6.86 -5.33 -2.15
CA SER A 194 -6.53 -5.01 -0.76
C SER A 194 -7.56 -5.62 0.22
N GLU A 195 -8.86 -5.53 -0.07
CA GLU A 195 -9.92 -6.18 0.74
C GLU A 195 -9.71 -7.70 0.85
N GLN A 196 -9.32 -8.34 -0.26
CA GLN A 196 -9.09 -9.78 -0.30
C GLN A 196 -7.87 -10.19 0.52
N MET A 197 -6.76 -9.45 0.38
CA MET A 197 -5.57 -9.67 1.21
C MET A 197 -5.90 -9.53 2.70
N ARG A 198 -6.66 -8.49 3.08
CA ARG A 198 -7.11 -8.31 4.47
C ARG A 198 -7.91 -9.50 4.98
N GLY A 199 -8.91 -9.97 4.23
CA GLY A 199 -9.68 -11.14 4.63
C GLY A 199 -8.80 -12.38 4.84
N PHE A 200 -7.86 -12.60 3.92
CA PHE A 200 -6.97 -13.75 3.93
C PHE A 200 -5.99 -13.72 5.11
N GLU A 201 -5.38 -12.57 5.38
CA GLU A 201 -4.49 -12.36 6.52
C GLU A 201 -5.26 -12.49 7.84
N ARG A 202 -6.50 -11.98 7.92
CA ARG A 202 -7.35 -12.09 9.12
C ARG A 202 -7.60 -13.53 9.47
N ALA A 203 -7.91 -14.33 8.46
CA ALA A 203 -8.12 -15.75 8.63
C ALA A 203 -6.89 -16.46 9.19
N HIS A 204 -5.69 -16.14 8.70
CA HIS A 204 -4.46 -16.73 9.23
C HIS A 204 -4.21 -16.30 10.67
N ALA A 205 -4.31 -15.00 10.96
CA ALA A 205 -4.06 -14.46 12.28
C ALA A 205 -5.03 -15.02 13.34
N LEU A 206 -6.32 -15.19 13.01
CA LEU A 206 -7.31 -15.82 13.88
C LEU A 206 -7.02 -17.31 14.17
N GLU A 207 -6.25 -17.97 13.30
CA GLU A 207 -5.78 -19.35 13.48
C GLU A 207 -4.33 -19.41 13.99
N GLY A 208 -3.75 -18.28 14.44
CA GLY A 208 -2.39 -18.19 14.96
C GLY A 208 -1.29 -18.40 13.92
N LYS A 209 -1.58 -18.18 12.64
CA LYS A 209 -0.65 -18.32 11.51
C LYS A 209 -0.28 -16.97 10.90
N ARG A 210 0.89 -16.90 10.25
CA ARG A 210 1.33 -15.77 9.41
C ARG A 210 1.12 -16.10 7.94
N VAL A 211 0.84 -15.06 7.14
CA VAL A 211 0.82 -15.17 5.68
C VAL A 211 2.23 -14.99 5.13
N GLY A 212 2.75 -16.01 4.46
CA GLY A 212 4.01 -15.93 3.71
C GLY A 212 3.83 -15.27 2.34
N ARG A 213 4.91 -14.74 1.76
CA ARG A 213 4.89 -14.11 0.42
C ARG A 213 4.46 -15.08 -0.68
N GLY A 214 4.88 -16.34 -0.59
CA GLY A 214 4.48 -17.40 -1.52
C GLY A 214 2.97 -17.70 -1.53
N GLN A 215 2.24 -17.27 -0.50
CA GLN A 215 0.79 -17.43 -0.40
C GLN A 215 0.00 -16.30 -1.06
N LEU A 216 0.66 -15.28 -1.62
CA LEU A 216 0.02 -14.09 -2.20
C LEU A 216 0.38 -13.95 -3.67
N LEU A 217 -0.53 -14.39 -4.55
CA LEU A 217 -0.35 -14.31 -6.00
C LEU A 217 -1.26 -13.24 -6.61
N ALA A 218 -0.66 -12.08 -6.91
CA ALA A 218 -1.30 -11.05 -7.72
C ALA A 218 -1.19 -11.39 -9.22
N GLY A 219 -2.22 -11.10 -10.01
CA GLY A 219 -2.15 -11.28 -11.45
C GLY A 219 -3.48 -11.09 -12.16
N THR A 220 -3.45 -11.19 -13.49
CA THR A 220 -4.67 -11.12 -14.31
C THR A 220 -5.17 -12.51 -14.71
N PRO A 221 -6.50 -12.74 -14.80
CA PRO A 221 -7.07 -14.07 -15.05
C PRO A 221 -6.54 -14.82 -16.29
N SER A 222 -6.15 -14.09 -17.33
CA SER A 222 -5.68 -14.62 -18.61
C SER A 222 -4.15 -14.75 -18.72
N GLU A 223 -3.41 -14.44 -17.65
CA GLU A 223 -1.96 -14.36 -17.70
C GLU A 223 -1.29 -15.74 -17.62
N THR A 224 -0.50 -16.10 -18.64
CA THR A 224 0.30 -17.35 -18.62
C THR A 224 1.27 -17.40 -17.43
N ARG A 225 1.78 -16.23 -17.01
CA ARG A 225 2.64 -16.11 -15.83
C ARG A 225 1.90 -16.49 -14.55
N LEU A 226 0.62 -16.12 -14.41
CA LEU A 226 -0.18 -16.48 -13.25
C LEU A 226 -0.34 -17.99 -13.13
N THR A 227 -0.66 -18.69 -14.23
CA THR A 227 -0.74 -20.17 -14.22
C THR A 227 0.58 -20.80 -13.79
N ARG A 228 1.72 -20.27 -14.25
CA ARG A 228 3.04 -20.76 -13.84
C ARG A 228 3.32 -20.54 -12.35
N ASN A 229 2.99 -19.35 -11.84
CA ASN A 229 3.15 -19.04 -10.42
C ASN A 229 2.25 -19.94 -9.55
N LEU A 230 1.03 -20.22 -10.02
CA LEU A 230 0.13 -21.18 -9.37
C LEU A 230 0.68 -22.60 -9.35
N MET A 231 1.25 -23.07 -10.46
CA MET A 231 1.89 -24.39 -10.49
C MET A 231 3.05 -24.47 -9.50
N ARG A 232 3.88 -23.42 -9.41
CA ARG A 232 4.96 -23.37 -8.43
C ARG A 232 4.42 -23.41 -7.00
N ALA A 233 3.46 -22.54 -6.67
CA ALA A 233 2.89 -22.47 -5.33
C ALA A 233 2.21 -23.78 -4.89
N LEU A 234 1.51 -24.47 -5.81
CA LEU A 234 0.94 -25.80 -5.55
C LEU A 234 2.00 -26.90 -5.41
N SER A 235 3.14 -26.78 -6.09
CA SER A 235 4.23 -27.77 -6.01
C SER A 235 5.04 -27.64 -4.71
N ASP A 236 5.24 -26.41 -4.24
CA ASP A 236 6.10 -26.13 -3.07
C ASP A 236 5.42 -26.58 -1.77
N SER A 237 4.14 -26.22 -1.57
CA SER A 237 3.41 -26.56 -0.34
C SER A 237 1.89 -26.35 -0.40
N GLY A 238 1.34 -25.89 -1.54
CA GLY A 238 -0.06 -25.48 -1.65
C GLY A 238 -1.05 -26.63 -1.66
N ASP A 239 -1.70 -26.88 -0.52
CA ASP A 239 -2.81 -27.84 -0.37
C ASP A 239 -4.21 -27.19 -0.45
N GLY A 240 -4.24 -25.86 -0.65
CA GLY A 240 -5.48 -25.15 -0.93
C GLY A 240 -5.29 -23.84 -1.67
N LEU A 241 -6.34 -23.41 -2.36
CA LEU A 241 -6.40 -22.15 -3.09
C LEU A 241 -7.60 -21.32 -2.64
N VAL A 242 -7.38 -20.02 -2.48
CA VAL A 242 -8.42 -19.02 -2.26
C VAL A 242 -8.41 -18.07 -3.46
N LEU A 243 -9.46 -18.11 -4.27
CA LEU A 243 -9.58 -17.31 -5.48
C LEU A 243 -10.40 -16.05 -5.18
N GLY A 244 -9.79 -14.88 -5.34
CA GLY A 244 -10.44 -13.58 -5.17
C GLY A 244 -11.53 -13.28 -6.20
N SER A 245 -11.60 -14.06 -7.28
CA SER A 245 -12.66 -13.95 -8.29
C SER A 245 -12.82 -15.28 -9.01
N SER A 246 -14.04 -15.59 -9.45
CA SER A 246 -14.32 -16.72 -10.35
C SER A 246 -13.55 -16.62 -11.67
N ALA A 247 -13.09 -15.43 -12.07
CA ALA A 247 -12.25 -15.27 -13.26
C ALA A 247 -10.93 -16.05 -13.17
N PHE A 248 -10.39 -16.27 -11.96
CA PHE A 248 -9.14 -17.02 -11.77
C PHE A 248 -9.31 -18.54 -11.83
N ALA A 249 -10.54 -19.06 -11.81
CA ALA A 249 -10.82 -20.49 -11.71
C ALA A 249 -10.17 -21.30 -12.83
N ARG A 250 -10.21 -20.81 -14.07
CA ARG A 250 -9.59 -21.52 -15.21
C ARG A 250 -8.08 -21.69 -15.04
N SER A 251 -7.39 -20.66 -14.55
CA SER A 251 -5.93 -20.71 -14.33
C SER A 251 -5.56 -21.61 -13.17
N ALA A 252 -6.38 -21.63 -12.10
CA ALA A 252 -6.23 -22.56 -10.99
C ALA A 252 -6.44 -24.01 -11.41
N LEU A 253 -7.52 -24.30 -12.15
CA LEU A 253 -7.81 -25.65 -12.65
C LEU A 253 -6.75 -26.14 -13.64
N ALA A 254 -6.25 -25.27 -14.52
CA ALA A 254 -5.17 -25.62 -15.43
C ALA A 254 -3.88 -25.97 -14.67
N ALA A 255 -3.54 -25.23 -13.63
CA ALA A 255 -2.38 -25.51 -12.79
C ALA A 255 -2.52 -26.85 -12.05
N ALA A 256 -3.67 -27.09 -11.40
CA ALA A 256 -3.94 -28.36 -10.72
C ALA A 256 -3.90 -29.55 -11.68
N ALA A 257 -4.55 -29.44 -12.85
CA ALA A 257 -4.55 -30.48 -13.87
C ALA A 257 -3.14 -30.79 -14.41
N HIS A 258 -2.29 -29.77 -14.59
CA HIS A 258 -0.91 -29.97 -15.04
C HIS A 258 -0.06 -30.75 -14.02
N LEU A 259 -0.31 -30.55 -12.74
CA LEU A 259 0.35 -31.26 -11.65
C LEU A 259 -0.29 -32.62 -11.32
N GLY A 260 -1.38 -32.99 -12.00
CA GLY A 260 -2.13 -34.21 -11.71
C GLY A 260 -2.92 -34.17 -10.40
N LEU A 261 -3.20 -32.99 -9.86
CA LEU A 261 -3.96 -32.79 -8.62
C LEU A 261 -5.47 -32.76 -8.87
N ILE A 262 -6.24 -33.43 -8.02
CA ILE A 262 -7.70 -33.48 -8.05
C ILE A 262 -8.28 -32.40 -7.13
N VAL A 263 -8.99 -31.43 -7.72
CA VAL A 263 -9.69 -30.38 -6.97
C VAL A 263 -10.79 -30.98 -6.08
N GLY A 264 -10.81 -30.56 -4.82
CA GLY A 264 -11.72 -31.05 -3.79
C GLY A 264 -11.23 -32.30 -3.06
N TYR A 265 -10.14 -32.92 -3.53
CA TYR A 265 -9.49 -34.07 -2.90
C TYR A 265 -8.04 -33.74 -2.51
N ASP A 266 -7.16 -33.54 -3.49
CA ASP A 266 -5.75 -33.22 -3.28
C ASP A 266 -5.56 -31.73 -2.94
N VAL A 267 -6.36 -30.87 -3.57
CA VAL A 267 -6.34 -29.41 -3.36
C VAL A 267 -7.74 -28.89 -3.08
N LYS A 268 -7.95 -28.26 -1.92
CA LYS A 268 -9.24 -27.62 -1.60
C LYS A 268 -9.27 -26.22 -2.20
N VAL A 269 -10.35 -25.88 -2.90
CA VAL A 269 -10.46 -24.57 -3.54
C VAL A 269 -11.68 -23.82 -3.05
N ALA A 270 -11.44 -22.61 -2.57
CA ALA A 270 -12.46 -21.64 -2.24
C ALA A 270 -12.42 -20.44 -3.21
N VAL A 271 -13.56 -19.81 -3.46
CA VAL A 271 -13.68 -18.71 -4.42
C VAL A 271 -14.69 -17.65 -3.96
N PHE A 272 -14.34 -16.39 -4.19
CA PHE A 272 -15.31 -15.29 -4.21
C PHE A 272 -16.00 -15.28 -5.59
N ASP A 273 -17.24 -15.77 -5.62
CA ASP A 273 -17.96 -16.12 -6.85
C ASP A 273 -18.70 -14.93 -7.44
N ASP A 274 -17.94 -13.92 -7.87
CA ASP A 274 -18.44 -12.67 -8.45
C ASP A 274 -18.77 -12.75 -9.94
N ALA A 275 -18.28 -13.77 -10.64
CA ALA A 275 -18.54 -13.99 -12.04
C ALA A 275 -18.78 -15.49 -12.34
N PRO A 276 -19.95 -16.05 -11.95
CA PRO A 276 -20.21 -17.50 -12.01
C PRO A 276 -20.02 -18.14 -13.38
N LYS A 277 -20.16 -17.37 -14.47
CA LYS A 277 -19.90 -17.82 -15.84
C LYS A 277 -18.48 -18.32 -16.09
N PHE A 278 -17.51 -17.95 -15.25
CA PHE A 278 -16.11 -18.37 -15.35
C PHE A 278 -15.74 -19.52 -14.42
N LEU A 279 -16.68 -20.02 -13.61
CA LEU A 279 -16.45 -21.10 -12.67
C LEU A 279 -17.00 -22.42 -13.24
N PRO A 280 -16.21 -23.17 -14.02
CA PRO A 280 -16.61 -24.52 -14.41
C PRO A 280 -16.70 -25.40 -13.15
N THR A 281 -17.58 -26.41 -13.16
CA THR A 281 -17.75 -27.39 -12.07
C THR A 281 -17.92 -26.77 -10.65
N PRO A 282 -18.90 -25.86 -10.44
CA PRO A 282 -19.09 -25.16 -9.16
C PRO A 282 -19.26 -26.08 -7.94
N GLU A 283 -19.66 -27.32 -8.15
CA GLU A 283 -19.74 -28.37 -7.13
C GLU A 283 -18.39 -28.73 -6.50
N GLN A 284 -17.26 -28.40 -7.12
CA GLN A 284 -15.90 -28.66 -6.61
C GLN A 284 -15.36 -27.54 -5.69
N PHE A 285 -16.12 -26.46 -5.50
CA PHE A 285 -15.63 -25.26 -4.82
C PHE A 285 -16.42 -24.95 -3.54
N VAL A 286 -15.74 -24.35 -2.56
CA VAL A 286 -16.40 -23.53 -1.53
C VAL A 286 -16.58 -22.13 -2.09
N ARG A 287 -17.79 -21.58 -2.07
CA ARG A 287 -18.12 -20.34 -2.78
C ARG A 287 -18.70 -19.30 -1.83
N ALA A 288 -18.16 -18.08 -1.89
CA ALA A 288 -18.77 -16.89 -1.33
C ALA A 288 -19.42 -16.09 -2.46
N ILE A 289 -20.75 -16.15 -2.57
CA ILE A 289 -21.53 -15.57 -3.66
C ILE A 289 -22.04 -14.19 -3.22
N PRO A 290 -21.60 -13.09 -3.86
CA PRO A 290 -22.06 -11.74 -3.50
C PRO A 290 -23.58 -11.64 -3.61
N ALA A 291 -24.24 -11.05 -2.61
CA ALA A 291 -25.68 -10.80 -2.62
C ALA A 291 -25.99 -9.55 -3.46
N THR A 292 -25.75 -9.64 -4.77
CA THR A 292 -25.86 -8.52 -5.72
C THR A 292 -27.26 -7.93 -5.79
N ASP A 293 -28.29 -8.76 -5.58
CA ASP A 293 -29.70 -8.38 -5.44
C ASP A 293 -29.92 -7.43 -4.25
N ARG A 294 -29.45 -7.82 -3.06
CA ARG A 294 -29.58 -7.01 -1.83
C ARG A 294 -28.79 -5.70 -1.92
N ILE A 295 -27.63 -5.74 -2.56
CA ILE A 295 -26.81 -4.55 -2.81
C ILE A 295 -27.57 -3.58 -3.74
N ALA A 296 -28.16 -4.10 -4.81
CA ALA A 296 -28.96 -3.33 -5.75
C ALA A 296 -30.20 -2.72 -5.08
N ASP A 297 -30.99 -3.52 -4.38
CA ASP A 297 -32.21 -3.06 -3.67
C ASP A 297 -31.89 -1.92 -2.70
N ARG A 298 -30.81 -2.04 -1.93
CA ARG A 298 -30.36 -1.01 -0.98
C ARG A 298 -29.89 0.26 -1.70
N ALA A 299 -29.20 0.13 -2.83
CA ALA A 299 -28.78 1.27 -3.64
C ALA A 299 -29.97 2.04 -4.22
N ILE A 300 -30.96 1.33 -4.75
CA ILE A 300 -32.16 1.95 -5.30
C ILE A 300 -33.02 2.59 -4.20
N ALA A 301 -33.21 1.92 -3.06
CA ALA A 301 -33.93 2.48 -1.92
C ALA A 301 -33.26 3.77 -1.41
N LEU A 302 -31.93 3.78 -1.33
CA LEU A 302 -31.17 4.96 -0.95
C LEU A 302 -31.35 6.09 -1.96
N LEU A 303 -31.16 5.84 -3.26
CA LEU A 303 -31.34 6.86 -4.30
C LEU A 303 -32.75 7.44 -4.29
N ARG A 304 -33.77 6.59 -4.18
CA ARG A 304 -35.18 7.04 -4.06
C ARG A 304 -35.39 7.97 -2.89
N SER A 305 -34.78 7.68 -1.73
CA SER A 305 -34.92 8.53 -0.54
C SER A 305 -34.32 9.93 -0.73
N GLN A 306 -33.42 10.11 -1.70
CA GLN A 306 -32.70 11.37 -1.94
C GLN A 306 -33.29 12.24 -3.05
N ILE A 307 -34.13 11.67 -3.92
CA ILE A 307 -34.75 12.41 -5.02
C ILE A 307 -35.67 13.50 -4.45
N GLY A 308 -35.40 14.75 -4.84
CA GLY A 308 -36.17 15.92 -4.40
C GLY A 308 -35.82 16.46 -3.01
N GLN A 309 -34.82 15.88 -2.33
CA GLN A 309 -34.28 16.43 -1.09
C GLN A 309 -33.02 17.25 -1.36
N SER A 310 -32.73 18.25 -0.52
CA SER A 310 -31.43 18.95 -0.56
C SER A 310 -30.32 17.96 -0.20
N ALA A 311 -29.17 18.04 -0.88
CA ALA A 311 -28.05 17.11 -0.69
C ALA A 311 -27.72 16.92 0.80
N SER A 312 -27.89 15.69 1.29
CA SER A 312 -27.54 15.31 2.66
C SER A 312 -26.03 15.25 2.83
N THR A 313 -25.52 15.77 3.95
CA THR A 313 -24.11 15.65 4.35
C THR A 313 -23.80 14.33 5.07
N GLN A 314 -24.82 13.48 5.32
CA GLN A 314 -24.60 12.18 5.97
C GLN A 314 -23.98 11.16 5.01
N ARG A 315 -22.88 10.56 5.44
CA ARG A 315 -22.24 9.40 4.81
C ARG A 315 -22.89 8.11 5.30
N LYS A 316 -23.20 7.18 4.38
CA LYS A 316 -23.51 5.79 4.71
C LYS A 316 -22.66 4.86 3.86
N THR A 317 -21.68 4.21 4.48
CA THR A 317 -20.94 3.10 3.87
C THR A 317 -21.56 1.81 4.41
N GLU A 318 -22.04 0.96 3.52
CA GLU A 318 -22.74 -0.27 3.88
C GLU A 318 -22.13 -1.44 3.09
N THR A 319 -21.68 -2.46 3.80
CA THR A 319 -21.21 -3.71 3.21
C THR A 319 -22.25 -4.81 3.41
N VAL A 320 -22.37 -5.70 2.43
CA VAL A 320 -23.33 -6.82 2.43
C VAL A 320 -22.56 -8.13 2.41
N LEU A 321 -22.72 -8.93 3.46
CA LEU A 321 -22.07 -10.23 3.56
C LEU A 321 -22.57 -11.18 2.44
N PRO A 322 -21.66 -11.87 1.73
CA PRO A 322 -22.03 -12.88 0.75
C PRO A 322 -22.78 -14.09 1.32
N VAL A 323 -23.42 -14.83 0.42
CA VAL A 323 -23.99 -16.16 0.70
C VAL A 323 -22.92 -17.22 0.50
N PHE A 324 -22.74 -18.11 1.47
CA PHE A 324 -21.72 -19.15 1.42
C PHE A 324 -22.30 -20.51 1.04
N ILE A 325 -21.68 -21.20 0.06
CA ILE A 325 -22.10 -22.52 -0.40
C ILE A 325 -20.89 -23.45 -0.46
N ALA A 326 -20.99 -24.62 0.19
CA ALA A 326 -20.04 -25.71 0.02
C ALA A 326 -20.51 -26.62 -1.12
N GLY A 327 -19.74 -26.69 -2.21
CA GLY A 327 -20.00 -27.62 -3.30
C GLY A 327 -19.91 -29.07 -2.82
N LYS A 328 -20.71 -29.97 -3.40
CA LYS A 328 -20.80 -31.38 -2.97
C LYS A 328 -19.48 -32.15 -3.12
N GLN A 329 -18.59 -31.69 -3.99
CA GLN A 329 -17.28 -32.26 -4.27
C GLN A 329 -16.13 -31.37 -3.78
N SER A 330 -16.41 -30.34 -2.97
CA SER A 330 -15.39 -29.37 -2.51
C SER A 330 -14.44 -29.90 -1.43
N GLY A 331 -14.67 -31.13 -0.94
CA GLY A 331 -13.95 -31.68 0.21
C GLY A 331 -14.36 -31.05 1.55
N ILE A 332 -15.37 -30.16 1.56
CA ILE A 332 -15.87 -29.46 2.76
C ILE A 332 -17.38 -29.65 2.85
N SER A 333 -17.89 -30.01 4.03
CA SER A 333 -19.33 -30.20 4.24
C SER A 333 -20.05 -28.86 4.45
N ALA A 334 -21.32 -28.78 4.03
CA ALA A 334 -22.16 -27.59 4.27
C ALA A 334 -22.27 -27.24 5.76
N ARG A 335 -22.34 -28.26 6.64
CA ARG A 335 -22.37 -28.07 8.10
C ARG A 335 -21.08 -27.46 8.65
N ALA A 336 -19.91 -27.86 8.11
CA ALA A 336 -18.63 -27.29 8.50
C ALA A 336 -18.55 -25.81 8.09
N LEU A 337 -18.92 -25.50 6.85
CA LEU A 337 -18.96 -24.11 6.37
C LEU A 337 -19.91 -23.24 7.22
N GLU A 338 -21.13 -23.70 7.48
CA GLU A 338 -22.08 -22.96 8.33
C GLU A 338 -21.55 -22.73 9.76
N SER A 339 -20.92 -23.76 10.34
CA SER A 339 -20.29 -23.63 11.67
C SER A 339 -19.15 -22.61 11.66
N HIS A 340 -18.31 -22.60 10.62
CA HIS A 340 -17.21 -21.65 10.49
C HIS A 340 -17.70 -20.23 10.25
N THR A 341 -18.73 -20.02 9.45
CA THR A 341 -19.37 -18.71 9.27
C THR A 341 -19.85 -18.14 10.60
N LYS A 342 -20.62 -18.91 11.39
CA LYS A 342 -21.11 -18.46 12.71
C LYS A 342 -19.99 -18.14 13.70
N LEU A 343 -18.90 -18.90 13.68
CA LEU A 343 -17.74 -18.63 14.51
C LEU A 343 -16.95 -17.38 14.06
N SER A 344 -17.11 -16.98 12.81
CA SER A 344 -16.41 -15.83 12.23
C SER A 344 -17.24 -14.54 12.33
N GLU A 345 -18.58 -14.65 12.42
CA GLU A 345 -19.52 -13.52 12.52
C GLU A 345 -19.19 -12.48 13.60
N PRO A 346 -18.80 -12.85 14.84
CA PRO A 346 -18.38 -11.88 15.86
C PRO A 346 -17.15 -11.07 15.45
N TYR A 347 -16.36 -11.61 14.52
CA TYR A 347 -15.15 -11.00 13.98
C TYR A 347 -15.41 -10.44 12.57
N LEU A 348 -16.65 -10.12 12.20
CA LEU A 348 -16.95 -9.38 10.96
C LEU A 348 -17.16 -7.89 11.21
N THR A 349 -17.45 -7.48 12.46
CA THR A 349 -17.69 -6.08 12.79
C THR A 349 -16.39 -5.26 12.71
N ASN A 350 -16.56 -4.00 12.31
CA ASN A 350 -15.52 -2.97 12.20
C ASN A 350 -15.13 -2.36 13.56
N ASP A 351 -15.53 -2.95 14.70
CA ASP A 351 -15.08 -2.50 16.02
C ASP A 351 -13.75 -3.21 16.32
N TYR A 352 -12.69 -2.53 15.91
CA TYR A 352 -11.32 -3.04 15.86
C TYR A 352 -10.59 -3.07 17.21
N ASP A 353 -11.26 -2.69 18.30
CA ASP A 353 -10.63 -2.58 19.63
C ASP A 353 -10.45 -3.95 20.34
N ASP A 354 -11.24 -4.98 19.99
CA ASP A 354 -11.29 -6.22 20.80
C ASP A 354 -10.55 -7.43 20.20
N VAL A 355 -10.08 -7.37 18.95
CA VAL A 355 -9.29 -8.46 18.36
C VAL A 355 -7.82 -8.07 18.35
N VAL A 356 -7.12 -8.41 19.44
CA VAL A 356 -5.65 -8.33 19.51
C VAL A 356 -5.05 -9.35 18.53
N LEU A 357 -4.86 -8.95 17.27
CA LEU A 357 -4.22 -9.76 16.24
C LEU A 357 -2.69 -9.64 16.39
N THR A 358 -2.10 -10.56 17.14
CA THR A 358 -0.69 -10.54 17.57
C THR A 358 0.36 -10.62 16.47
N THR A 359 0.03 -10.59 15.18
CA THR A 359 0.99 -10.81 14.09
C THR A 359 0.73 -9.90 12.88
N SER A 360 1.69 -9.05 12.54
CA SER A 360 1.76 -8.34 11.24
C SER A 360 2.99 -8.82 10.45
N ALA A 361 2.97 -8.73 9.11
CA ALA A 361 4.06 -9.23 8.26
C ALA A 361 5.37 -8.45 8.37
N HIS A 362 5.38 -7.30 9.05
CA HIS A 362 6.60 -6.50 9.25
C HIS A 362 7.29 -6.81 10.58
N GLY A 363 6.97 -7.94 11.22
CA GLY A 363 7.44 -8.22 12.56
C GLY A 363 6.98 -7.15 13.58
N ARG A 364 5.82 -6.50 13.37
CA ARG A 364 5.10 -5.90 14.50
C ARG A 364 4.20 -6.99 15.05
N ARG A 365 4.46 -7.51 16.25
CA ARG A 365 3.34 -8.06 17.02
C ARG A 365 2.38 -6.89 17.19
N ALA A 366 1.08 -7.02 16.89
CA ALA A 366 0.19 -5.98 17.42
C ALA A 366 0.43 -5.98 18.93
N ALA A 367 1.02 -4.91 19.44
CA ALA A 367 1.01 -4.63 20.85
C ALA A 367 -0.47 -4.64 21.21
N GLY A 368 -0.90 -5.70 21.89
CA GLY A 368 -2.27 -5.79 22.38
C GLY A 368 -2.54 -4.54 23.20
N TRP A 369 -3.40 -3.70 22.65
CA TRP A 369 -3.91 -2.49 23.26
C TRP A 369 -4.84 -2.89 24.40
N ASN A 370 -4.22 -3.31 25.50
CA ASN A 370 -4.82 -3.29 26.80
C ASN A 370 -3.76 -2.77 27.77
N LEU A 371 -3.80 -1.45 27.97
CA LEU A 371 -3.20 -0.80 29.15
C LEU A 371 -3.86 -1.28 30.46
N THR A 372 -4.83 -2.18 30.38
CA THR A 372 -5.46 -2.85 31.50
C THR A 372 -5.45 -4.36 31.28
N ASP A 373 -4.67 -5.06 32.09
CA ASP A 373 -4.73 -6.51 32.34
C ASP A 373 -4.26 -7.48 31.24
N ARG A 374 -2.95 -7.76 31.24
CA ARG A 374 -2.40 -8.96 31.91
C ARG A 374 -0.88 -8.96 31.79
N LYS A 375 -0.23 -9.20 32.92
CA LYS A 375 1.19 -9.51 33.05
C LYS A 375 1.57 -10.69 32.13
N HIS A 376 1.91 -10.43 30.88
CA HIS A 376 2.97 -11.20 30.24
C HIS A 376 4.27 -10.59 30.75
N THR A 377 4.65 -11.00 31.96
CA THR A 377 6.05 -11.02 32.35
C THR A 377 6.76 -11.92 31.34
N ILE A 378 7.18 -11.34 30.21
CA ILE A 378 8.34 -11.84 29.48
C ILE A 378 9.41 -11.89 30.57
N PRO A 379 10.00 -13.05 30.90
CA PRO A 379 11.09 -13.07 31.84
C PRO A 379 12.09 -12.05 31.33
N HIS A 380 12.39 -11.02 32.14
CA HIS A 380 13.55 -10.18 31.93
C HIS A 380 14.75 -11.14 31.82
N ARG A 381 15.06 -11.61 30.62
CA ARG A 381 16.39 -12.07 30.31
C ARG A 381 17.18 -10.77 30.34
N VAL A 382 17.67 -10.47 31.55
CA VAL A 382 18.84 -9.65 31.76
C VAL A 382 19.77 -9.98 30.61
N SER A 383 20.07 -8.97 29.80
CA SER A 383 21.05 -8.99 28.74
C SER A 383 22.32 -9.63 29.29
N LYS A 384 22.45 -10.94 29.14
CA LYS A 384 23.76 -11.56 29.22
C LYS A 384 24.46 -11.01 28.00
N GLU A 385 25.42 -10.13 28.23
CA GLU A 385 26.45 -9.81 27.24
C GLU A 385 26.95 -11.15 26.69
N ILE A 386 26.53 -11.49 25.47
CA ILE A 386 27.13 -12.59 24.72
C ILE A 386 28.22 -11.91 23.88
N PRO A 387 29.51 -12.11 24.20
CA PRO A 387 30.60 -11.63 23.35
C PRO A 387 30.45 -12.26 21.96
N MET A 388 30.39 -11.43 20.92
CA MET A 388 30.28 -11.94 19.55
C MET A 388 31.67 -12.30 19.03
N THR A 389 31.95 -13.59 18.88
CA THR A 389 33.16 -14.12 18.21
C THR A 389 32.77 -14.76 16.88
N ASN A 390 33.74 -15.07 16.01
CA ASN A 390 33.55 -15.75 14.71
C ASN A 390 32.69 -17.04 14.79
N SER A 391 32.54 -17.65 15.98
CA SER A 391 31.73 -18.86 16.22
C SER A 391 30.30 -18.64 16.73
N GLN A 392 29.86 -17.40 16.99
CA GLN A 392 28.63 -17.12 17.74
C GLN A 392 27.85 -15.91 17.20
N PHE A 393 27.44 -15.96 15.93
CA PHE A 393 26.25 -15.21 15.53
C PHE A 393 25.01 -15.82 16.22
N PRO A 394 24.00 -15.02 16.61
CA PRO A 394 22.76 -15.52 17.20
C PRO A 394 22.08 -16.61 16.38
N ASP A 395 22.20 -16.53 15.05
CA ASP A 395 21.83 -17.57 14.10
C ASP A 395 22.56 -17.36 12.77
N ARG A 396 22.21 -18.18 11.77
CA ARG A 396 22.78 -18.12 10.42
C ARG A 396 22.24 -17.01 9.52
N TYR A 397 21.12 -16.38 9.88
CA TYR A 397 20.47 -15.34 9.10
C TYR A 397 20.97 -13.94 9.47
N PHE A 398 21.78 -13.89 10.53
CA PHE A 398 22.31 -12.68 11.10
C PHE A 398 23.19 -11.90 10.12
N PRO A 399 22.87 -10.63 9.84
CA PRO A 399 23.72 -9.77 9.02
C PRO A 399 24.86 -9.20 9.87
N GLY A 400 26.10 -9.57 9.54
CA GLY A 400 27.29 -9.21 10.31
C GLY A 400 27.93 -7.88 9.93
N LEU A 401 27.61 -7.37 8.74
CA LEU A 401 28.23 -6.21 8.10
C LEU A 401 27.29 -4.99 8.05
N HIS A 402 25.99 -5.21 8.04
CA HIS A 402 24.98 -4.15 8.04
C HIS A 402 24.85 -3.45 9.40
N ILE A 403 24.46 -2.18 9.38
CA ILE A 403 24.19 -1.39 10.59
C ILE A 403 23.00 -1.99 11.33
N ARG A 404 23.24 -2.44 12.57
CA ARG A 404 22.23 -2.93 13.52
C ARG A 404 22.78 -2.94 14.96
N PRO A 405 21.96 -2.65 15.99
CA PRO A 405 22.34 -2.75 17.38
C PRO A 405 22.58 -4.20 17.76
N ARG A 406 23.23 -4.44 18.90
CA ARG A 406 23.51 -5.81 19.35
C ARG A 406 22.23 -6.64 19.50
N PHE A 407 21.19 -6.04 20.07
CA PHE A 407 19.91 -6.64 20.40
C PHE A 407 18.78 -5.65 20.10
N GLY A 408 17.58 -6.15 19.82
CA GLY A 408 16.37 -5.35 19.69
C GLY A 408 15.92 -5.09 18.25
N TRP A 409 14.98 -4.17 18.13
CA TRP A 409 14.37 -3.76 16.86
C TRP A 409 15.13 -2.60 16.23
N VAL A 410 15.30 -2.62 14.91
CA VAL A 410 15.71 -1.47 14.11
C VAL A 410 14.76 -1.21 12.97
N ASN A 411 14.49 0.08 12.78
CA ASN A 411 13.97 0.61 11.54
C ASN A 411 14.59 1.97 11.20
N ASP A 412 14.05 2.60 10.16
CA ASP A 412 14.31 3.94 9.64
C ASP A 412 15.72 4.50 9.96
N PRO A 413 16.64 4.56 8.98
CA PRO A 413 17.85 5.36 9.12
C PRO A 413 17.46 6.82 9.39
N ASN A 414 18.05 7.41 10.42
CA ASN A 414 17.78 8.74 10.89
C ASN A 414 19.06 9.50 11.17
N GLY A 415 18.98 10.82 11.24
CA GLY A 415 20.07 11.60 11.79
C GLY A 415 21.42 11.58 11.04
N PHE A 416 21.56 11.06 9.81
CA PHE A 416 22.86 10.82 9.19
C PHE A 416 23.62 12.12 8.84
N HIS A 417 24.71 12.39 9.56
CA HIS A 417 25.54 13.57 9.34
C HIS A 417 26.99 13.38 9.80
N ARG A 418 27.86 14.35 9.47
CA ARG A 418 29.29 14.32 9.79
C ARG A 418 29.64 15.42 10.79
N VAL A 419 30.30 15.05 11.89
CA VAL A 419 30.91 15.97 12.87
C VAL A 419 32.43 15.81 12.75
N GLY A 420 33.12 16.83 12.23
CA GLY A 420 34.54 16.73 11.91
C GLY A 420 34.81 15.64 10.86
N ASP A 421 35.58 14.62 11.23
CA ASP A 421 35.91 13.44 10.42
C ASP A 421 35.04 12.21 10.76
N THR A 422 34.04 12.37 11.64
CA THR A 422 33.23 11.26 12.15
C THR A 422 31.82 11.33 11.58
N TRP A 423 31.40 10.26 10.92
CA TRP A 423 30.03 10.03 10.51
C TRP A 423 29.21 9.55 11.70
N HIS A 424 28.00 10.09 11.84
CA HIS A 424 27.01 9.67 12.82
C HIS A 424 25.80 9.15 12.06
N MET A 425 25.37 7.92 12.36
CA MET A 425 24.13 7.32 11.89
C MET A 425 23.23 7.11 13.09
N PHE A 426 22.01 7.63 13.05
CA PHE A 426 20.99 7.32 14.02
C PHE A 426 19.94 6.44 13.37
N TYR A 427 19.08 5.82 14.15
CA TYR A 427 18.03 4.96 13.62
C TYR A 427 16.96 4.75 14.67
N GLN A 428 15.74 4.50 14.24
CA GLN A 428 14.68 4.11 15.17
C GLN A 428 15.01 2.74 15.78
N HIS A 429 14.88 2.64 17.10
CA HIS A 429 15.36 1.49 17.87
C HIS A 429 14.46 1.18 19.07
N ASN A 430 14.14 -0.10 19.28
CA ASN A 430 13.66 -0.59 20.57
C ASN A 430 14.75 -1.46 21.23
N PRO A 431 15.42 -0.99 22.29
CA PRO A 431 16.47 -1.76 22.97
C PRO A 431 15.93 -2.90 23.85
N GLU A 432 14.63 -2.90 24.17
CA GLU A 432 14.05 -3.85 25.12
C GLU A 432 13.53 -5.13 24.45
N ALA A 433 13.28 -5.09 23.13
CA ALA A 433 12.74 -6.23 22.39
C ALA A 433 12.97 -6.11 20.87
N PRO A 434 13.01 -7.24 20.13
CA PRO A 434 13.05 -7.27 18.66
C PRO A 434 11.68 -6.96 18.02
N TRP A 435 10.89 -6.10 18.68
CA TRP A 435 9.54 -5.72 18.30
C TRP A 435 9.38 -4.22 18.35
N HIS A 436 8.63 -3.67 17.41
CA HIS A 436 8.32 -2.25 17.37
C HIS A 436 7.47 -1.81 18.58
N ASN A 437 8.08 -1.08 19.52
CA ASN A 437 7.41 -0.45 20.67
C ASN A 437 8.34 0.59 21.31
N GLN A 438 7.79 1.66 21.91
CA GLN A 438 8.56 2.67 22.67
C GLN A 438 9.84 3.15 21.95
N ILE A 439 9.67 3.59 20.71
CA ILE A 439 10.80 3.87 19.81
C ILE A 439 11.74 4.94 20.38
N THR A 440 13.02 4.60 20.41
CA THR A 440 14.18 5.43 20.75
C THR A 440 14.99 5.73 19.48
N TRP A 441 15.97 6.63 19.54
CA TRP A 441 16.99 6.72 18.50
C TRP A 441 18.29 6.06 18.97
N GLY A 442 18.62 4.93 18.36
CA GLY A 442 19.96 4.33 18.44
C GLY A 442 20.99 5.19 17.72
N HIS A 443 22.28 4.96 17.99
CA HIS A 443 23.37 5.78 17.47
C HIS A 443 24.59 4.91 17.16
N MET A 444 25.13 5.08 15.97
CA MET A 444 26.41 4.53 15.54
C MET A 444 27.30 5.59 14.92
N THR A 445 28.61 5.38 15.00
CA THR A 445 29.62 6.28 14.43
C THR A 445 30.58 5.54 13.53
N SER A 446 31.08 6.20 12.48
CA SER A 446 32.07 5.62 11.58
C SER A 446 33.08 6.67 11.10
N LYS A 447 34.30 6.24 10.81
CA LYS A 447 35.32 7.08 10.14
C LYS A 447 35.37 6.89 8.63
N ASP A 448 34.76 5.82 8.12
CA ASP A 448 34.96 5.39 6.73
C ASP A 448 33.74 4.75 6.06
N LEU A 449 32.55 4.88 6.68
CA LEU A 449 31.25 4.37 6.23
C LEU A 449 31.12 2.84 6.19
N VAL A 450 32.18 2.11 6.54
CA VAL A 450 32.21 0.65 6.64
C VAL A 450 32.23 0.23 8.11
N ASN A 451 32.97 0.98 8.92
CA ASN A 451 33.37 0.57 10.26
C ASN A 451 32.54 1.33 11.26
N TRP A 452 31.50 0.69 11.76
CA TRP A 452 30.51 1.33 12.62
C TRP A 452 30.72 0.95 14.08
N VAL A 453 30.68 1.91 14.98
CA VAL A 453 30.79 1.70 16.42
C VAL A 453 29.48 2.14 17.06
N GLU A 454 28.83 1.23 17.77
CA GLU A 454 27.66 1.51 18.59
C GLU A 454 27.98 2.50 19.71
N GLN A 455 27.12 3.49 19.83
CA GLN A 455 27.19 4.56 20.80
C GLN A 455 25.95 4.51 21.71
N PRO A 456 25.97 5.23 22.86
CA PRO A 456 24.79 5.34 23.70
C PRO A 456 23.56 5.85 22.95
N ILE A 457 22.37 5.32 23.30
CA ILE A 457 21.08 5.76 22.74
C ILE A 457 20.93 7.28 22.87
N ALA A 458 20.69 7.94 21.73
CA ALA A 458 20.67 9.39 21.60
C ALA A 458 19.38 10.01 22.13
N LEU A 459 18.22 9.44 21.77
CA LEU A 459 16.90 9.96 22.15
C LEU A 459 16.03 8.85 22.75
N ARG A 460 15.32 9.15 23.84
CA ARG A 460 14.30 8.30 24.46
C ARG A 460 12.98 9.04 24.63
N PRO A 461 11.82 8.40 24.45
CA PRO A 461 10.51 8.99 24.73
C PRO A 461 10.44 9.60 26.13
N ARG A 462 9.77 10.75 26.27
CA ARG A 462 9.60 11.44 27.56
C ARG A 462 8.16 11.30 28.02
N SER A 463 7.97 10.73 29.22
CA SER A 463 6.64 10.57 29.81
C SER A 463 5.92 11.92 29.95
N GLY A 464 4.67 12.00 29.51
CA GLY A 464 3.83 13.20 29.60
C GLY A 464 4.27 14.38 28.70
N LYS A 465 5.10 14.12 27.69
CA LYS A 465 5.58 15.12 26.72
C LYS A 465 5.11 14.79 25.31
N GLU A 466 5.42 15.68 24.38
CA GLU A 466 5.00 15.64 22.97
C GLU A 466 5.53 14.40 22.22
N ASP A 467 6.56 13.73 22.75
CA ASP A 467 7.16 12.49 22.23
C ASP A 467 6.90 11.27 23.13
N SER A 468 5.85 11.28 23.95
CA SER A 468 5.57 10.20 24.89
C SER A 468 5.23 8.86 24.25
N ALA A 469 4.80 8.85 22.97
CA ALA A 469 4.49 7.61 22.25
C ALA A 469 5.68 7.05 21.44
N GLY A 470 6.81 7.77 21.38
CA GLY A 470 7.96 7.39 20.55
C GLY A 470 8.73 8.60 20.02
N CYS A 471 10.03 8.41 19.79
CA CYS A 471 10.85 9.32 18.98
C CYS A 471 10.83 8.82 17.52
N TRP A 472 9.92 9.37 16.70
CA TRP A 472 9.71 8.91 15.32
C TRP A 472 10.78 9.47 14.35
N SER A 473 10.60 9.28 13.05
CA SER A 473 11.63 9.57 12.06
C SER A 473 11.85 11.06 11.87
N GLY A 474 13.00 11.38 11.26
CA GLY A 474 13.45 12.73 10.99
C GLY A 474 14.93 12.78 10.58
N ILE A 475 15.55 13.95 10.72
CA ILE A 475 16.86 14.27 10.15
C ILE A 475 17.85 14.72 11.22
N GLY A 476 19.14 14.60 10.89
CA GLY A 476 20.23 15.16 11.67
C GLY A 476 21.16 15.94 10.76
N LEU A 477 21.66 17.06 11.25
CA LEU A 477 22.54 17.95 10.52
C LEU A 477 23.36 18.81 11.48
N ILE A 478 24.36 19.49 10.94
CA ILE A 478 25.10 20.52 11.66
C ILE A 478 24.41 21.86 11.41
N HIS A 479 23.88 22.49 12.45
CA HIS A 479 23.36 23.85 12.41
C HIS A 479 24.23 24.74 13.28
N GLU A 480 24.82 25.79 12.70
CA GLU A 480 25.74 26.72 13.39
C GLU A 480 26.87 26.02 14.20
N GLY A 481 27.38 24.89 13.69
CA GLY A 481 28.44 24.12 14.34
C GLY A 481 27.96 23.14 15.41
N ILE A 482 26.65 23.06 15.66
CA ILE A 482 26.03 22.15 16.64
C ILE A 482 25.40 20.97 15.89
N SER A 483 25.62 19.75 16.37
CA SER A 483 24.87 18.59 15.90
C SER A 483 23.42 18.68 16.39
N SER A 484 22.49 18.83 15.46
CA SER A 484 21.06 18.98 15.73
C SER A 484 20.29 17.82 15.14
N LEU A 485 19.38 17.26 15.93
CA LEU A 485 18.46 16.20 15.57
C LEU A 485 17.04 16.77 15.56
N LEU A 486 16.30 16.52 14.48
CA LEU A 486 14.92 16.92 14.31
C LEU A 486 14.08 15.69 14.05
N TYR A 487 13.02 15.51 14.81
CA TYR A 487 12.22 14.29 14.75
C TYR A 487 10.76 14.56 15.02
N THR A 488 9.91 13.66 14.52
CA THR A 488 8.47 13.72 14.80
C THR A 488 8.17 13.23 16.22
N GLY A 489 7.45 14.04 16.98
CA GLY A 489 6.86 13.68 18.26
C GLY A 489 5.35 13.52 18.14
N VAL A 490 4.80 12.46 18.76
CA VAL A 490 3.37 12.34 19.03
C VAL A 490 3.11 11.89 20.48
N THR A 491 2.01 12.38 21.05
CA THR A 491 1.54 11.99 22.40
C THR A 491 0.78 10.67 22.40
N ARG A 492 0.12 10.34 21.29
CA ARG A 492 -0.56 9.09 21.02
C ARG A 492 -0.43 8.74 19.54
N GLN A 493 -0.51 7.45 19.21
CA GLN A 493 -0.57 7.01 17.83
C GLN A 493 -1.78 7.64 17.13
N ASP A 494 -1.59 8.09 15.89
CA ASP A 494 -2.59 8.80 15.07
C ASP A 494 -3.11 10.14 15.65
N GLY A 495 -2.42 10.67 16.66
CA GLY A 495 -2.64 12.03 17.15
C GLY A 495 -1.95 13.09 16.27
N PRO A 496 -2.26 14.38 16.50
CA PRO A 496 -1.50 15.45 15.89
C PRO A 496 -0.04 15.34 16.29
N SER A 497 0.83 15.62 15.33
CA SER A 497 2.27 15.53 15.47
C SER A 497 2.91 16.91 15.53
N VAL A 498 4.10 16.92 16.12
CA VAL A 498 4.98 18.09 16.16
C VAL A 498 6.39 17.70 15.72
N THR A 499 7.18 18.69 15.34
CA THR A 499 8.62 18.50 15.12
C THR A 499 9.41 19.00 16.32
N ILE A 500 10.22 18.13 16.89
CA ILE A 500 11.03 18.42 18.08
C ILE A 500 12.49 18.56 17.66
N LEU A 501 13.13 19.63 18.12
CA LEU A 501 14.56 19.86 18.00
C LEU A 501 15.28 19.36 19.24
N ALA A 502 16.33 18.57 19.05
CA ALA A 502 17.30 18.20 20.06
C ALA A 502 18.72 18.58 19.63
N GLU A 503 19.45 19.28 20.49
CA GLU A 503 20.77 19.83 20.20
C GLU A 503 21.83 19.15 21.05
N GLN A 504 22.98 18.85 20.44
CA GLN A 504 24.09 18.22 21.14
C GLN A 504 24.63 19.17 22.23
N LEU A 505 24.91 18.63 23.40
CA LEU A 505 25.57 19.37 24.47
C LEU A 505 27.01 19.71 24.08
N ALA A 506 27.56 20.75 24.71
CA ALA A 506 28.91 21.23 24.44
C ALA A 506 30.02 20.19 24.72
N ASP A 507 29.75 19.21 25.58
CA ASP A 507 30.66 18.09 25.87
C ASP A 507 30.56 16.95 24.83
N GLY A 508 29.67 17.06 23.85
CA GLY A 508 29.45 16.06 22.80
C GLY A 508 28.72 14.80 23.26
N SER A 509 28.32 14.70 24.53
CA SER A 509 27.91 13.44 25.16
C SER A 509 26.49 12.98 24.81
N ARG A 510 25.57 13.92 24.59
CA ARG A 510 24.13 13.63 24.36
C ARG A 510 23.42 14.81 23.68
N TRP A 511 22.19 14.56 23.26
CA TRP A 511 21.29 15.57 22.69
C TRP A 511 20.16 15.91 23.67
N GLU A 512 19.92 17.21 23.88
CA GLU A 512 18.87 17.72 24.73
C GLU A 512 17.78 18.41 23.91
N ARG A 513 16.50 18.16 24.23
CA ARG A 513 15.37 18.76 23.50
C ARG A 513 15.29 20.24 23.86
N THR A 514 15.41 21.11 22.88
CA THR A 514 15.45 22.57 23.10
C THR A 514 14.23 23.31 22.62
N ALA A 515 13.47 22.77 21.65
CA ALA A 515 12.26 23.39 21.14
C ALA A 515 11.31 22.38 20.47
N VAL A 516 10.02 22.72 20.44
CA VAL A 516 9.09 22.26 19.41
C VAL A 516 9.15 23.30 18.31
N VAL A 517 9.63 22.93 17.13
CA VAL A 517 9.92 23.89 16.04
C VAL A 517 8.80 24.01 15.03
N ALA A 518 7.97 22.98 14.87
CA ALA A 518 6.84 23.01 13.94
C ALA A 518 5.65 22.20 14.48
N GLU A 519 4.45 22.68 14.16
CA GLU A 519 3.18 21.99 14.41
C GLU A 519 2.55 21.55 13.07
N MET A 520 1.44 20.82 13.17
CA MET A 520 0.61 20.44 12.02
C MET A 520 0.33 21.64 11.10
N PRO A 521 0.33 21.45 9.77
CA PRO A 521 -0.06 22.50 8.83
C PRO A 521 -1.45 23.06 9.19
N PRO A 522 -1.65 24.39 9.14
CA PRO A 522 -2.95 25.01 9.38
C PRO A 522 -3.88 24.86 8.16
N ILE A 523 -4.00 23.63 7.65
CA ILE A 523 -4.87 23.25 6.55
C ILE A 523 -5.92 22.29 7.10
N GLU A 524 -7.19 22.49 6.73
CA GLU A 524 -8.26 21.58 7.12
C GLU A 524 -8.04 20.17 6.56
N ASN A 525 -8.43 19.15 7.34
CA ASN A 525 -8.39 17.74 6.95
C ASN A 525 -6.99 17.19 6.68
N VAL A 526 -5.93 17.80 7.23
CA VAL A 526 -4.61 17.17 7.26
C VAL A 526 -4.63 16.08 8.32
N ARG A 527 -4.39 14.85 7.86
CA ARG A 527 -4.41 13.65 8.70
C ARG A 527 -3.09 13.43 9.43
N ALA A 528 -1.98 13.73 8.76
CA ALA A 528 -0.64 13.48 9.28
C ALA A 528 0.37 14.49 8.75
N MET A 529 1.32 14.87 9.59
CA MET A 529 2.58 15.55 9.25
C MET A 529 3.71 14.78 9.94
N ARG A 530 4.78 14.40 9.25
CA ARG A 530 5.86 13.59 9.86
C ARG A 530 7.15 13.63 9.08
N ASP A 531 8.19 13.14 9.74
CA ASP A 531 9.51 12.83 9.18
C ASP A 531 10.17 14.05 8.53
N PRO A 532 10.60 15.05 9.33
CA PRO A 532 11.21 16.27 8.81
C PRO A 532 12.46 15.97 8.00
N PHE A 533 12.61 16.67 6.88
CA PHE A 533 13.86 16.76 6.11
C PHE A 533 14.21 18.23 5.85
N VAL A 534 15.43 18.63 6.20
CA VAL A 534 15.91 20.01 6.08
C VAL A 534 16.90 20.11 4.93
N PHE A 535 16.75 21.15 4.10
CA PHE A 535 17.62 21.42 2.98
C PHE A 535 17.81 22.93 2.78
N GLU A 536 18.91 23.28 2.13
CA GLU A 536 19.22 24.65 1.75
C GLU A 536 18.84 24.89 0.29
N HIS A 537 18.18 26.01 0.02
CA HIS A 537 17.90 26.44 -1.35
C HIS A 537 17.94 27.97 -1.44
N ASP A 538 18.72 28.51 -2.38
CA ASP A 538 18.94 29.95 -2.58
C ASP A 538 19.26 30.73 -1.30
N GLY A 539 20.07 30.12 -0.42
CA GLY A 539 20.51 30.72 0.85
C GLY A 539 19.46 30.75 1.95
N LYS A 540 18.36 29.99 1.80
CA LYS A 540 17.33 29.79 2.82
C LYS A 540 17.32 28.35 3.32
N THR A 541 17.23 28.21 4.64
CA THR A 541 16.97 26.94 5.31
C THR A 541 15.49 26.61 5.24
N LEU A 542 15.15 25.52 4.58
CA LEU A 542 13.79 25.05 4.40
C LEU A 542 13.64 23.64 4.97
N ALA A 543 12.42 23.31 5.38
CA ALA A 543 12.09 21.97 5.82
C ALA A 543 10.88 21.43 5.06
N ILE A 544 10.86 20.12 4.84
CA ILE A 544 9.71 19.40 4.32
C ILE A 544 9.27 18.30 5.26
N HIS A 545 7.97 17.99 5.22
CA HIS A 545 7.37 16.89 5.96
C HIS A 545 6.47 16.06 5.07
N GLY A 546 6.48 14.75 5.30
CA GLY A 546 5.54 13.82 4.69
C GLY A 546 4.18 13.93 5.36
N GLY A 547 3.14 13.53 4.65
CA GLY A 547 1.79 13.58 5.17
C GLY A 547 0.73 13.15 4.17
N GLY A 548 -0.52 13.44 4.54
CA GLY A 548 -1.69 13.17 3.72
C GLY A 548 -2.94 13.82 4.28
N PHE A 549 -3.99 13.82 3.46
CA PHE A 549 -5.30 14.36 3.79
C PHE A 549 -6.28 13.25 4.18
N ASP A 550 -7.39 13.60 4.84
CA ASP A 550 -8.45 12.65 5.22
C ASP A 550 -9.12 11.97 4.02
N ASP A 551 -9.07 12.60 2.85
CA ASP A 551 -9.53 11.98 1.62
C ASP A 551 -8.55 10.93 1.09
N GLY A 552 -7.38 10.73 1.70
CA GLY A 552 -6.36 9.77 1.27
C GLY A 552 -5.43 10.29 0.16
N THR A 553 -5.45 11.60 -0.12
CA THR A 553 -4.44 12.23 -0.99
C THR A 553 -3.15 12.42 -0.20
N PRO A 554 -2.00 11.84 -0.61
CA PRO A 554 -0.73 12.05 0.08
C PRO A 554 -0.17 13.44 -0.26
N ALA A 555 0.69 13.99 0.59
CA ALA A 555 1.26 15.32 0.39
C ALA A 555 2.64 15.47 1.03
N VAL A 556 3.42 16.42 0.51
CA VAL A 556 4.63 16.94 1.16
C VAL A 556 4.41 18.41 1.50
N PHE A 557 4.59 18.77 2.77
CA PHE A 557 4.42 20.12 3.29
C PHE A 557 5.77 20.85 3.36
N VAL A 558 5.77 22.18 3.19
CA VAL A 558 6.99 23.03 3.24
C VAL A 558 6.89 24.02 4.38
N TYR A 559 7.99 24.18 5.10
CA TYR A 559 8.18 25.15 6.17
C TYR A 559 9.44 25.98 5.92
N ASP A 560 9.37 27.26 6.28
CA ASP A 560 10.52 28.14 6.45
C ASP A 560 11.16 27.81 7.79
N ALA A 561 12.41 27.33 7.75
CA ALA A 561 13.20 26.95 8.91
C ALA A 561 14.33 27.96 9.20
N SER A 562 14.25 29.17 8.63
CA SER A 562 15.25 30.23 8.84
C SER A 562 15.29 30.73 10.29
N ASP A 563 14.14 30.80 10.97
CA ASP A 563 14.11 30.86 12.44
C ASP A 563 14.15 29.43 12.97
N TRP A 564 15.35 28.98 13.34
CA TRP A 564 15.62 27.58 13.67
C TRP A 564 14.72 27.00 14.77
N LYS A 565 14.22 27.85 15.68
CA LYS A 565 13.39 27.42 16.80
C LYS A 565 11.89 27.61 16.57
N ASN A 566 11.49 28.35 15.53
CA ASN A 566 10.09 28.65 15.24
C ASN A 566 9.83 28.61 13.73
N TRP A 567 9.54 27.43 13.20
CA TRP A 567 9.31 27.24 11.78
C TRP A 567 7.95 27.74 11.36
N LYS A 568 7.89 28.34 10.17
CA LYS A 568 6.66 28.89 9.61
C LYS A 568 6.20 28.04 8.43
N PHE A 569 4.98 27.52 8.50
CA PHE A 569 4.36 26.84 7.37
C PHE A 569 4.26 27.76 6.14
N LEU A 570 4.70 27.28 4.98
CA LEU A 570 4.67 28.02 3.71
C LEU A 570 3.58 27.49 2.76
N GLY A 571 3.43 26.18 2.64
CA GLY A 571 2.51 25.58 1.68
C GLY A 571 2.74 24.09 1.47
N THR A 572 2.22 23.58 0.37
CA THR A 572 2.42 22.19 -0.06
C THR A 572 3.43 22.15 -1.20
N LEU A 573 4.52 21.38 -1.02
CA LEU A 573 5.54 21.18 -2.05
C LEU A 573 4.95 20.46 -3.26
N LEU A 574 4.25 19.36 -2.98
CA LEU A 574 3.62 18.48 -3.95
C LEU A 574 2.47 17.73 -3.27
N LYS A 575 1.40 17.49 -4.01
CA LYS A 575 0.32 16.58 -3.62
C LYS A 575 0.33 15.37 -4.53
N GLY A 576 -0.16 14.24 -4.04
CA GLY A 576 -0.39 13.04 -4.84
C GLY A 576 -1.43 13.25 -5.95
N ASP A 577 -2.07 14.44 -5.98
CA ASP A 577 -2.98 14.84 -7.05
C ASP A 577 -2.35 15.31 -8.36
N ASP A 578 -1.02 15.44 -8.37
CA ASP A 578 -0.24 15.64 -9.57
C ASP A 578 -0.31 14.46 -10.55
N ALA A 579 -0.22 14.76 -11.85
CA ALA A 579 -0.37 13.80 -12.94
C ALA A 579 0.72 12.71 -12.94
N ILE A 580 1.98 13.08 -12.64
CA ILE A 580 3.12 12.15 -12.61
C ILE A 580 3.17 11.45 -11.25
N ALA A 581 3.00 12.20 -10.16
CA ALA A 581 3.03 11.63 -8.81
C ALA A 581 1.95 10.55 -8.63
N SER A 582 0.75 10.75 -9.20
CA SER A 582 -0.33 9.77 -9.11
C SER A 582 -0.05 8.43 -9.79
N VAL A 583 0.90 8.40 -10.74
CA VAL A 583 1.33 7.19 -11.45
C VAL A 583 2.47 6.50 -10.70
N HIS A 584 3.48 7.27 -10.26
CA HIS A 584 4.73 6.70 -9.77
C HIS A 584 4.82 6.59 -8.25
N ALA A 585 4.08 7.41 -7.49
CA ALA A 585 4.17 7.53 -6.04
C ALA A 585 2.79 7.39 -5.37
N HIS A 586 1.99 6.40 -5.79
CA HIS A 586 0.65 6.21 -5.25
C HIS A 586 0.68 5.72 -3.79
N ALA A 587 0.15 6.52 -2.87
CA ALA A 587 0.04 6.21 -1.45
C ALA A 587 -1.18 6.92 -0.82
N SER A 588 -1.54 6.58 0.41
CA SER A 588 -2.46 7.38 1.23
C SER A 588 -1.71 8.47 2.02
N ILE A 589 -0.48 8.17 2.43
CA ILE A 589 0.45 9.08 3.09
C ILE A 589 1.83 8.90 2.44
N TRP A 590 2.52 10.01 2.19
CA TRP A 590 3.95 9.96 1.90
C TRP A 590 4.74 10.13 3.20
N GLU A 591 5.63 9.20 3.48
CA GLU A 591 6.48 9.18 4.67
C GLU A 591 7.96 9.41 4.30
N CYS A 592 8.74 9.84 5.29
CA CYS A 592 10.19 10.01 5.20
C CYS A 592 10.64 10.72 3.90
N PRO A 593 10.06 11.88 3.53
CA PRO A 593 10.43 12.56 2.30
C PRO A 593 11.91 12.95 2.31
N GLN A 594 12.59 12.75 1.19
CA GLN A 594 13.94 13.27 0.96
C GLN A 594 13.93 14.13 -0.29
N LEU A 595 14.63 15.26 -0.29
CA LEU A 595 14.73 16.13 -1.46
C LEU A 595 16.20 16.48 -1.71
N VAL A 596 16.79 15.88 -2.73
CA VAL A 596 18.23 15.96 -3.00
C VAL A 596 18.53 16.35 -4.44
N PRO A 597 19.56 17.18 -4.69
CA PRO A 597 20.02 17.46 -6.04
C PRO A 597 20.81 16.26 -6.58
N VAL A 598 20.47 15.81 -7.79
CA VAL A 598 21.22 14.77 -8.51
C VAL A 598 21.46 15.26 -9.95
N GLY A 599 22.72 15.54 -10.27
CA GLY A 599 23.06 16.24 -11.51
C GLY A 599 22.46 17.65 -11.53
N ASN A 600 21.67 17.97 -12.54
CA ASN A 600 21.00 19.26 -12.71
C ASN A 600 19.50 19.24 -12.34
N LYS A 601 19.04 18.18 -11.67
CA LYS A 601 17.63 18.00 -11.28
C LYS A 601 17.48 17.79 -9.79
N TRP A 602 16.28 18.04 -9.29
CA TRP A 602 15.86 17.64 -7.96
C TRP A 602 15.22 16.27 -8.01
N VAL A 603 15.55 15.44 -7.02
CA VAL A 603 14.94 14.13 -6.81
C VAL A 603 14.19 14.14 -5.48
N LEU A 604 12.87 14.00 -5.55
CA LEU A 604 11.99 13.82 -4.40
C LEU A 604 11.77 12.33 -4.17
N ILE A 605 12.18 11.82 -3.02
CA ILE A 605 12.08 10.40 -2.64
C ILE A 605 11.02 10.25 -1.56
N LEU A 606 10.11 9.30 -1.72
CA LEU A 606 8.91 9.17 -0.90
C LEU A 606 8.69 7.71 -0.51
N SER A 607 8.54 7.46 0.78
CA SER A 607 8.14 6.15 1.30
C SER A 607 6.62 6.03 1.24
N LEU A 608 6.12 4.96 0.63
CA LEU A 608 4.73 4.85 0.21
C LEU A 608 3.89 4.06 1.21
N TRP A 609 3.15 4.78 2.06
CA TRP A 609 2.22 4.20 3.02
C TRP A 609 0.81 4.18 2.44
N VAL A 610 0.28 2.98 2.20
CA VAL A 610 -1.12 2.80 1.79
C VAL A 610 -1.92 2.35 3.00
N GLU A 611 -2.90 3.15 3.37
CA GLU A 611 -3.82 2.80 4.44
C GLU A 611 -4.58 1.53 4.10
N ALA A 612 -4.49 0.53 4.97
CA ALA A 612 -5.33 -0.65 4.93
C ALA A 612 -6.08 -0.74 6.26
N GLU A 613 -7.40 -0.87 6.19
CA GLU A 613 -8.29 -0.67 7.35
C GLU A 613 -8.03 -1.61 8.52
N THR A 614 -7.42 -2.78 8.30
CA THR A 614 -6.86 -3.63 9.37
C THR A 614 -6.14 -4.82 8.78
N LEU A 615 -4.87 -4.95 9.16
CA LEU A 615 -4.02 -6.14 9.37
C LEU A 615 -2.58 -5.79 9.09
N MET A 616 -2.34 -4.87 8.15
CA MET A 616 -1.06 -4.25 7.87
C MET A 616 -1.32 -2.90 7.24
N ASP A 617 -0.78 -1.83 7.82
CA ASP A 617 -0.38 -0.70 7.00
C ASP A 617 0.54 -1.24 5.89
N HIS A 618 0.18 -1.03 4.63
CA HIS A 618 0.98 -1.54 3.53
C HIS A 618 2.09 -0.54 3.24
N LEU A 619 3.29 -0.84 3.76
CA LEU A 619 4.52 -0.26 3.26
C LEU A 619 4.72 -0.82 1.84
N THR A 620 4.41 -0.02 0.82
CA THR A 620 4.36 -0.50 -0.58
C THR A 620 5.67 -0.27 -1.34
N GLY A 621 6.71 0.15 -0.62
CA GLY A 621 8.04 0.45 -1.15
C GLY A 621 8.33 1.94 -1.19
N VAL A 622 9.32 2.31 -1.99
CA VAL A 622 9.83 3.68 -2.08
C VAL A 622 9.82 4.13 -3.54
N ALA A 623 9.22 5.29 -3.79
CA ALA A 623 9.25 5.94 -5.10
C ALA A 623 10.22 7.12 -5.11
N TYR A 624 10.69 7.46 -6.30
CA TYR A 624 11.33 8.74 -6.58
C TYR A 624 10.56 9.48 -7.68
N LEU A 625 10.59 10.80 -7.62
CA LEU A 625 10.13 11.71 -8.66
C LEU A 625 11.30 12.64 -9.04
N VAL A 626 11.51 12.87 -10.33
CA VAL A 626 12.53 13.77 -10.87
C VAL A 626 11.85 15.05 -11.34
N GLY A 627 12.37 16.21 -10.98
CA GLY A 627 11.74 17.48 -11.29
C GLY A 627 12.61 18.69 -11.02
N ASP A 628 11.95 19.84 -11.03
CA ASP A 628 12.52 21.15 -10.73
C ASP A 628 11.74 21.81 -9.58
N LEU A 629 12.36 22.79 -8.91
CA LEU A 629 11.67 23.65 -7.94
C LEU A 629 11.22 24.93 -8.62
N ASP A 630 9.92 25.24 -8.57
CA ASP A 630 9.36 26.53 -8.95
C ASP A 630 9.15 27.39 -7.70
N LEU A 631 9.66 28.63 -7.75
CA LEU A 631 9.57 29.62 -6.67
C LEU A 631 8.54 30.72 -6.95
N SER A 632 7.78 30.63 -8.04
CA SER A 632 6.80 31.65 -8.46
C SER A 632 5.73 31.95 -7.40
N ALA A 633 5.43 30.99 -6.53
CA ALA A 633 4.52 31.13 -5.39
C ALA A 633 5.13 31.82 -4.15
N GLY A 634 6.41 32.20 -4.19
CA GLY A 634 7.16 32.76 -3.06
C GLY A 634 7.76 31.72 -2.09
N TYR A 635 7.52 30.44 -2.35
CA TYR A 635 8.09 29.27 -1.69
C TYR A 635 8.26 28.15 -2.73
N PRO A 636 9.09 27.12 -2.49
CA PRO A 636 9.30 26.06 -3.48
C PRO A 636 8.07 25.18 -3.64
N GLN A 637 7.72 24.96 -4.91
CA GLN A 637 6.82 23.92 -5.38
C GLN A 637 7.62 22.95 -6.24
N PHE A 638 7.43 21.64 -6.04
CA PHE A 638 8.11 20.63 -6.85
C PHE A 638 7.30 20.33 -8.10
N ILE A 639 7.91 20.50 -9.26
CA ILE A 639 7.30 20.24 -10.57
C ILE A 639 7.90 18.93 -11.10
N PRO A 640 7.19 17.78 -10.95
CA PRO A 640 7.70 16.51 -11.44
C PRO A 640 7.72 16.47 -12.98
N SER A 641 8.64 15.66 -13.51
CA SER A 641 8.83 15.44 -14.95
C SER A 641 8.93 13.95 -15.31
N ASP A 642 9.38 13.10 -14.39
CA ASP A 642 9.35 11.64 -14.47
C ASP A 642 9.38 11.03 -13.06
N GLY A 643 9.26 9.71 -12.94
CA GLY A 643 9.39 9.00 -11.68
C GLY A 643 9.63 7.50 -11.83
N GLY A 644 9.79 6.83 -10.70
CA GLY A 644 10.05 5.40 -10.66
C GLY A 644 10.10 4.83 -9.26
N SER A 645 10.38 3.53 -9.17
CA SER A 645 10.69 2.86 -7.92
C SER A 645 12.16 3.08 -7.61
N PHE A 646 12.45 3.51 -6.38
CA PHE A 646 13.81 3.77 -5.91
C PHE A 646 14.55 2.45 -5.66
N ASP A 647 13.88 1.50 -5.01
CA ASP A 647 14.29 0.10 -4.89
C ASP A 647 13.08 -0.79 -5.21
N ARG A 648 13.30 -1.85 -6.00
CA ARG A 648 12.26 -2.82 -6.42
C ARG A 648 12.18 -4.05 -5.52
N GLY A 649 13.12 -4.18 -4.61
CA GLY A 649 13.11 -5.23 -3.61
C GLY A 649 11.98 -5.06 -2.63
N ALA A 650 11.58 -6.17 -2.04
CA ALA A 650 10.43 -6.22 -1.16
C ALA A 650 10.75 -5.76 0.27
N ASP A 651 12.03 -5.52 0.60
CA ASP A 651 12.51 -5.23 1.95
C ASP A 651 13.37 -3.95 2.00
N PHE A 652 12.90 -2.89 1.32
CA PHE A 652 13.52 -1.56 1.33
C PHE A 652 12.47 -0.46 1.63
N TYR A 653 12.70 0.32 2.69
CA TYR A 653 11.79 1.41 3.07
C TYR A 653 12.49 2.56 3.80
N ALA A 654 11.79 3.69 3.97
CA ALA A 654 12.19 4.84 4.78
C ALA A 654 13.64 5.30 4.55
N PRO A 655 14.09 5.58 3.31
CA PRO A 655 15.47 5.92 3.10
C PRO A 655 15.79 7.31 3.63
N GLN A 656 17.03 7.46 4.09
CA GLN A 656 17.60 8.76 4.39
C GLN A 656 18.75 9.06 3.44
N CYS A 657 18.72 10.27 2.88
CA CYS A 657 19.72 10.74 1.94
C CYS A 657 20.59 11.83 2.56
N LYS A 658 21.84 11.91 2.10
CA LYS A 658 22.78 12.95 2.48
C LYS A 658 23.63 13.37 1.29
N LEU A 659 23.64 14.68 1.02
CA LEU A 659 24.63 15.28 0.14
C LEU A 659 25.99 15.28 0.87
N ASP A 660 26.95 14.56 0.30
CA ASP A 660 28.36 14.50 0.71
C ASP A 660 29.18 15.05 -0.46
N ASP A 661 29.56 16.32 -0.36
CA ASP A 661 30.21 17.08 -1.43
C ASP A 661 29.39 17.05 -2.75
N ASP A 662 29.84 16.32 -3.77
CA ASP A 662 29.21 16.22 -5.09
C ASP A 662 28.39 14.94 -5.30
N ARG A 663 28.31 14.05 -4.30
CA ARG A 663 27.54 12.81 -4.35
C ARG A 663 26.41 12.78 -3.32
N VAL A 664 25.37 12.02 -3.64
CA VAL A 664 24.26 11.76 -2.72
C VAL A 664 24.38 10.35 -2.20
N LEU A 665 24.57 10.21 -0.89
CA LEU A 665 24.54 8.93 -0.20
C LEU A 665 23.13 8.61 0.29
N ALA A 666 22.76 7.33 0.31
CA ALA A 666 21.48 6.84 0.81
C ALA A 666 21.62 5.53 1.59
N TRP A 667 20.80 5.40 2.63
CA TRP A 667 20.55 4.16 3.38
C TRP A 667 19.05 3.95 3.42
N GLY A 668 18.60 2.69 3.42
CA GLY A 668 17.22 2.34 3.73
C GLY A 668 17.14 1.37 4.90
N TRP A 669 15.92 1.12 5.33
CA TRP A 669 15.59 0.08 6.29
C TRP A 669 15.20 -1.21 5.56
N THR A 670 15.72 -2.33 6.06
CA THR A 670 15.28 -3.68 5.71
C THR A 670 14.76 -4.41 6.96
N TRP A 671 13.51 -4.87 6.92
CA TRP A 671 12.86 -5.59 8.03
C TRP A 671 13.05 -7.11 7.90
N GLU A 672 12.66 -7.90 8.91
CA GLU A 672 12.60 -9.36 8.78
C GLU A 672 11.42 -9.81 7.90
N GLY A 673 11.68 -10.62 6.87
CA GLY A 673 10.66 -11.14 5.97
C GLY A 673 9.73 -12.15 6.63
N ALA A 674 8.55 -12.34 6.03
CA ALA A 674 7.47 -13.20 6.56
C ALA A 674 7.83 -14.70 6.73
N GLU A 675 8.93 -15.14 6.14
CA GLU A 675 9.46 -16.51 6.26
C GLU A 675 10.13 -16.79 7.60
N ARG A 676 10.41 -15.75 8.40
CA ARG A 676 10.91 -15.88 9.77
C ARG A 676 9.77 -15.76 10.77
N SER A 677 9.65 -16.75 11.65
CA SER A 677 8.62 -16.81 12.68
C SER A 677 8.92 -15.88 13.86
N ASP A 678 7.88 -15.54 14.63
CA ASP A 678 8.05 -14.72 15.83
C ASP A 678 8.91 -15.39 16.90
N GLN A 679 8.83 -16.72 16.98
CA GLN A 679 9.67 -17.50 17.87
C GLN A 679 11.14 -17.38 17.47
N GLU A 680 11.47 -17.51 16.18
CA GLU A 680 12.85 -17.32 15.70
C GLU A 680 13.36 -15.90 15.95
N ILE A 681 12.50 -14.88 15.81
CA ILE A 681 12.84 -13.48 16.12
C ILE A 681 13.08 -13.28 17.63
N ASP A 682 12.21 -13.83 18.49
CA ASP A 682 12.38 -13.77 19.94
C ASP A 682 13.63 -14.51 20.41
N GLU A 683 13.93 -15.67 19.84
CA GLU A 683 15.09 -16.50 20.18
C GLU A 683 16.41 -15.85 19.75
N SER A 684 16.44 -15.25 18.56
CA SER A 684 17.62 -14.54 18.03
C SER A 684 17.82 -13.16 18.64
N GLY A 685 16.75 -12.52 19.12
CA GLY A 685 16.79 -11.23 19.79
C GLY A 685 17.05 -10.03 18.88
N TYR A 686 16.88 -10.14 17.56
CA TYR A 686 17.03 -9.01 16.64
C TYR A 686 15.96 -8.98 15.54
N ASN A 687 15.62 -7.78 15.09
CA ASN A 687 14.70 -7.58 13.96
C ASN A 687 15.07 -6.33 13.17
N GLY A 688 15.35 -6.54 11.88
CA GLY A 688 15.69 -5.47 10.95
C GLY A 688 17.17 -5.05 10.97
N ALA A 689 17.56 -4.30 9.94
CA ALA A 689 18.87 -3.68 9.78
C ALA A 689 18.76 -2.48 8.83
N LEU A 690 19.80 -1.66 8.75
CA LEU A 690 19.94 -0.65 7.68
C LEU A 690 20.78 -1.24 6.55
N THR A 691 20.45 -0.90 5.31
CA THR A 691 21.16 -1.35 4.10
C THR A 691 22.60 -0.86 4.07
N PHE A 692 23.43 -1.40 3.17
CA PHE A 692 24.71 -0.78 2.87
C PHE A 692 24.56 0.67 2.36
N PRO A 693 25.59 1.51 2.52
CA PRO A 693 25.63 2.84 1.89
C PRO A 693 25.57 2.73 0.37
N ARG A 694 24.75 3.59 -0.23
CA ARG A 694 24.52 3.64 -1.68
C ARG A 694 24.76 5.03 -2.19
N GLU A 695 25.26 5.15 -3.42
CA GLU A 695 25.27 6.41 -4.14
C GLU A 695 24.05 6.49 -5.06
N VAL A 696 23.30 7.59 -4.95
CA VAL A 696 22.19 7.92 -5.85
C VAL A 696 22.76 8.61 -7.08
N VAL A 697 22.53 8.02 -8.24
CA VAL A 697 23.02 8.52 -9.53
C VAL A 697 21.88 8.66 -10.53
N MET A 698 22.07 9.50 -11.54
CA MET A 698 21.11 9.66 -12.63
C MET A 698 21.75 9.30 -13.97
N THR A 699 21.06 8.49 -14.77
CA THR A 699 21.49 8.11 -16.12
C THR A 699 20.25 8.10 -17.01
N ASP A 700 20.32 8.75 -18.17
CA ASP A 700 19.18 8.91 -19.10
C ASP A 700 17.89 9.43 -18.44
N GLY A 701 18.05 10.36 -17.48
CA GLY A 701 16.94 10.95 -16.73
C GLY A 701 16.30 10.04 -15.67
N ARG A 702 16.82 8.82 -15.47
CA ARG A 702 16.35 7.88 -14.46
C ARG A 702 17.31 7.79 -13.28
N VAL A 703 16.74 7.64 -12.09
CA VAL A 703 17.49 7.48 -10.86
C VAL A 703 17.85 6.01 -10.68
N HIS A 704 19.12 5.77 -10.38
CA HIS A 704 19.68 4.46 -10.06
C HIS A 704 20.51 4.55 -8.79
N MET A 705 20.78 3.40 -8.18
CA MET A 705 21.70 3.30 -7.06
C MET A 705 22.86 2.38 -7.41
N ARG A 706 24.04 2.72 -6.91
CA ARG A 706 25.22 1.85 -6.90
C ARG A 706 25.78 1.74 -5.48
N PRO A 707 26.51 0.68 -5.14
CA PRO A 707 27.16 0.59 -3.84
C PRO A 707 28.15 1.75 -3.67
N ALA A 708 28.20 2.35 -2.48
CA ALA A 708 29.21 3.35 -2.19
C ALA A 708 30.62 2.71 -2.28
N PRO A 709 31.62 3.38 -2.88
CA PRO A 709 32.96 2.82 -3.10
C PRO A 709 33.64 2.28 -1.82
N GLU A 710 33.29 2.82 -0.66
CA GLU A 710 33.83 2.45 0.64
C GLU A 710 33.61 0.96 0.96
N ILE A 711 32.44 0.39 0.63
CA ILE A 711 32.13 -1.00 1.02
C ILE A 711 32.95 -2.04 0.25
N TYR A 712 33.61 -1.66 -0.83
CA TYR A 712 34.53 -2.57 -1.53
C TYR A 712 35.75 -2.93 -0.67
N LYS A 713 36.04 -2.17 0.40
CA LYS A 713 37.03 -2.53 1.43
C LYS A 713 36.68 -3.80 2.22
N LEU A 714 35.43 -4.24 2.17
CA LEU A 714 34.98 -5.50 2.78
C LEU A 714 35.42 -6.73 1.98
N ARG A 715 35.79 -6.57 0.70
CA ARG A 715 36.21 -7.68 -0.16
C ARG A 715 37.59 -8.18 0.20
N GLU A 716 37.72 -9.50 0.22
CA GLU A 716 38.99 -10.17 0.46
C GLU A 716 39.40 -11.07 -0.72
N ARG A 717 39.47 -12.38 -0.47
CA ARG A 717 39.79 -13.42 -1.43
C ARG A 717 38.64 -13.66 -2.38
N GLY A 718 38.97 -14.01 -3.62
CA GLY A 718 38.00 -14.51 -4.58
C GLY A 718 37.41 -15.85 -4.15
N LEU A 719 36.10 -16.03 -4.37
CA LEU A 719 35.40 -17.30 -4.17
C LEU A 719 35.40 -18.10 -5.48
N ARG A 720 35.82 -19.37 -5.37
CA ARG A 720 35.83 -20.32 -6.51
C ARG A 720 34.63 -21.26 -6.50
N GLU A 721 34.19 -21.67 -5.32
CA GLU A 721 33.00 -22.51 -5.16
C GLU A 721 31.78 -21.62 -4.95
N LEU A 722 30.78 -21.79 -5.82
CA LEU A 722 29.52 -21.03 -5.79
C LEU A 722 28.31 -21.92 -5.45
N THR A 723 28.57 -23.11 -4.92
CA THR A 723 27.55 -24.14 -4.65
C THR A 723 27.20 -24.29 -3.18
N HIS A 724 28.14 -24.07 -2.25
CA HIS A 724 27.91 -24.16 -0.80
C HIS A 724 28.49 -22.91 -0.13
N ILE A 725 27.80 -21.79 -0.26
CA ILE A 725 28.24 -20.51 0.30
C ILE A 725 27.52 -20.28 1.64
N ASP A 726 28.28 -20.30 2.73
CA ASP A 726 27.78 -20.09 4.11
C ASP A 726 28.35 -18.81 4.75
N ILE A 727 29.05 -18.00 3.97
CA ILE A 727 29.68 -16.76 4.42
C ILE A 727 29.13 -15.57 3.65
N PRO A 728 29.18 -14.35 4.22
CA PRO A 728 28.93 -13.13 3.47
C PRO A 728 29.82 -13.04 2.23
N PHE A 729 29.24 -12.62 1.11
CA PHE A 729 29.97 -12.52 -0.16
C PHE A 729 29.41 -11.41 -1.03
N SER A 730 30.23 -10.96 -1.98
CA SER A 730 29.78 -10.13 -3.09
C SER A 730 30.16 -10.74 -4.42
N ALA A 731 29.48 -10.37 -5.49
CA ALA A 731 29.79 -10.81 -6.83
C ALA A 731 29.64 -9.67 -7.84
N ASP A 732 30.66 -9.47 -8.67
CA ASP A 732 30.57 -8.67 -9.88
C ASP A 732 30.04 -9.53 -11.01
N LEU A 733 29.05 -8.99 -11.70
CA LEU A 733 28.29 -9.67 -12.74
C LEU A 733 28.43 -8.87 -14.03
N THR A 734 28.73 -9.55 -15.14
CA THR A 734 28.82 -8.88 -16.45
C THR A 734 28.24 -9.74 -17.56
N GLY A 735 27.33 -9.17 -18.35
CA GLY A 735 26.73 -9.83 -19.50
C GLY A 735 25.22 -9.60 -19.58
N GLU A 736 24.52 -10.50 -20.26
CA GLU A 736 23.07 -10.47 -20.39
C GLU A 736 22.49 -11.83 -20.02
N GLY A 737 21.55 -11.85 -19.07
CA GLY A 737 20.89 -13.09 -18.64
C GLY A 737 20.32 -13.00 -17.25
N THR A 738 20.27 -14.15 -16.57
CA THR A 738 19.75 -14.26 -15.20
C THR A 738 20.81 -14.74 -14.24
N VAL A 739 20.69 -14.27 -13.00
CA VAL A 739 21.45 -14.73 -11.83
C VAL A 739 20.44 -15.19 -10.80
N GLN A 740 20.74 -16.30 -10.14
CA GLN A 740 19.84 -16.95 -9.21
C GLN A 740 20.59 -17.37 -7.95
N LEU A 741 20.00 -17.05 -6.80
CA LEU A 741 20.37 -17.62 -5.50
C LEU A 741 19.35 -18.70 -5.15
N SER A 742 19.86 -19.86 -4.75
CA SER A 742 19.06 -21.01 -4.37
C SER A 742 19.56 -21.64 -3.07
N ASP A 743 18.65 -22.30 -2.37
CA ASP A 743 18.96 -23.10 -1.18
C ASP A 743 19.44 -24.49 -1.62
N THR A 744 20.61 -24.92 -1.14
CA THR A 744 21.16 -26.24 -1.48
C THR A 744 20.40 -27.41 -0.89
N GLN A 745 19.69 -27.22 0.21
CA GLN A 745 18.94 -28.27 0.90
C GLN A 745 17.57 -28.48 0.28
N THR A 746 16.82 -27.41 0.03
CA THR A 746 15.45 -27.49 -0.52
C THR A 746 15.45 -27.47 -2.04
N GLY A 747 16.50 -26.92 -2.68
CA GLY A 747 16.54 -26.64 -4.11
C GLY A 747 15.73 -25.40 -4.51
N GLU A 748 15.17 -24.66 -3.53
CA GLU A 748 14.30 -23.52 -3.78
C GLU A 748 15.06 -22.33 -4.38
N ASP A 749 14.46 -21.69 -5.39
CA ASP A 749 14.90 -20.41 -5.92
C ASP A 749 14.49 -19.27 -4.98
N LEU A 750 15.44 -18.80 -4.17
CA LEU A 750 15.24 -17.73 -3.19
C LEU A 750 15.15 -16.35 -3.86
N VAL A 751 16.06 -16.08 -4.81
CA VAL A 751 16.14 -14.81 -5.55
C VAL A 751 16.50 -15.09 -7.00
N ARG A 752 15.82 -14.42 -7.93
CA ARG A 752 16.12 -14.43 -9.36
C ARG A 752 16.19 -13.01 -9.90
N LEU A 753 17.34 -12.66 -10.44
CA LEU A 753 17.68 -11.30 -10.88
C LEU A 753 18.04 -11.31 -12.36
N THR A 754 17.70 -10.23 -13.05
CA THR A 754 18.11 -10.02 -14.44
C THR A 754 19.35 -9.14 -14.46
N VAL A 755 20.35 -9.55 -15.23
CA VAL A 755 21.58 -8.80 -15.45
C VAL A 755 21.61 -8.32 -16.90
N THR A 756 21.87 -7.03 -17.08
CA THR A 756 22.12 -6.38 -18.37
C THR A 756 23.32 -5.46 -18.19
N GLY A 757 24.43 -5.76 -18.88
CA GLY A 757 25.66 -5.01 -18.73
C GLY A 757 26.39 -5.36 -17.43
N GLN A 758 26.74 -4.35 -16.62
CA GLN A 758 27.42 -4.52 -15.34
C GLN A 758 26.41 -4.49 -14.18
N ALA A 759 26.61 -5.38 -13.21
CA ALA A 759 25.86 -5.39 -11.96
C ALA A 759 26.73 -5.92 -10.82
N SER A 760 26.30 -5.66 -9.58
CA SER A 760 26.88 -6.25 -8.38
C SER A 760 25.81 -6.83 -7.47
N LEU A 761 26.13 -7.96 -6.84
CA LEU A 761 25.32 -8.66 -5.86
C LEU A 761 26.07 -8.67 -4.54
N TRP A 762 25.40 -8.36 -3.44
CA TRP A 762 25.96 -8.32 -2.09
C TRP A 762 25.06 -9.14 -1.17
N VAL A 763 25.65 -10.07 -0.43
CA VAL A 763 24.93 -10.98 0.47
C VAL A 763 25.59 -10.96 1.83
N ASP A 764 24.81 -10.67 2.87
CA ASP A 764 25.24 -10.67 4.27
C ASP A 764 24.15 -11.31 5.14
N GLY A 765 24.39 -12.54 5.57
CA GLY A 765 23.39 -13.36 6.26
C GLY A 765 22.14 -13.52 5.40
N SER A 766 21.01 -13.02 5.89
CA SER A 766 19.73 -13.03 5.18
C SER A 766 19.52 -11.86 4.21
N ILE A 767 20.38 -10.84 4.19
CA ILE A 767 20.19 -9.67 3.31
C ILE A 767 20.84 -9.92 1.95
N VAL A 768 20.06 -9.68 0.89
CA VAL A 768 20.52 -9.66 -0.50
C VAL A 768 20.28 -8.27 -1.08
N GLU A 769 21.36 -7.61 -1.51
CA GLU A 769 21.33 -6.33 -2.23
C GLU A 769 21.89 -6.49 -3.64
N PHE A 770 21.13 -6.09 -4.65
CA PHE A 770 21.52 -6.14 -6.05
C PHE A 770 21.46 -4.76 -6.69
N PHE A 771 22.53 -4.40 -7.40
CA PHE A 771 22.69 -3.14 -8.11
C PHE A 771 23.01 -3.42 -9.57
N GLY A 772 22.13 -3.04 -10.49
CA GLY A 772 22.32 -3.23 -11.93
C GLY A 772 21.83 -2.03 -12.73
N ALA A 773 21.56 -2.23 -14.03
CA ALA A 773 21.07 -1.16 -14.91
C ALA A 773 19.64 -0.68 -14.58
N GLY A 774 18.87 -1.44 -13.80
CA GLY A 774 17.54 -1.04 -13.31
C GLY A 774 17.60 -0.40 -11.92
N PRO A 775 16.45 -0.21 -11.25
CA PRO A 775 16.43 0.06 -9.81
C PRO A 775 17.12 -1.05 -9.04
N SER A 776 17.71 -0.72 -7.89
CA SER A 776 18.29 -1.74 -7.00
C SER A 776 17.20 -2.67 -6.45
N VAL A 777 17.64 -3.81 -5.91
CA VAL A 777 16.76 -4.78 -5.25
C VAL A 777 17.34 -5.11 -3.89
N THR A 778 16.58 -4.85 -2.83
CA THR A 778 16.85 -5.28 -1.45
C THR A 778 15.84 -6.31 -1.01
N GLN A 779 16.29 -7.49 -0.62
CA GLN A 779 15.42 -8.59 -0.20
C GLN A 779 16.03 -9.39 0.95
N ARG A 780 15.18 -9.90 1.84
CA ARG A 780 15.53 -10.92 2.82
C ARG A 780 15.30 -12.33 2.29
N VAL A 781 16.23 -13.23 2.57
CA VAL A 781 16.15 -14.67 2.26
C VAL A 781 16.52 -15.50 3.49
N TYR A 782 15.86 -16.65 3.66
CA TYR A 782 16.05 -17.51 4.84
C TYR A 782 16.37 -18.97 4.46
N PRO A 783 17.57 -19.23 3.89
CA PRO A 783 17.96 -20.57 3.44
C PRO A 783 18.05 -21.59 4.59
N LYS A 784 17.50 -22.79 4.37
CA LYS A 784 17.63 -23.96 5.27
C LYS A 784 18.96 -24.68 5.07
N GLY A 785 19.51 -24.70 3.85
CA GLY A 785 20.86 -25.17 3.52
C GLY A 785 21.85 -24.01 3.28
N SER A 786 22.97 -24.29 2.61
CA SER A 786 23.89 -23.25 2.14
C SER A 786 23.30 -22.52 0.92
N LEU A 787 23.91 -21.39 0.52
CA LEU A 787 23.52 -20.71 -0.72
C LEU A 787 24.27 -21.25 -1.94
N LYS A 788 23.55 -21.36 -3.06
CA LYS A 788 24.09 -21.64 -4.38
C LYS A 788 23.79 -20.49 -5.34
N LEU A 789 24.83 -19.94 -5.96
CA LEU A 789 24.75 -18.91 -7.00
C LEU A 789 24.88 -19.55 -8.39
N THR A 790 23.84 -19.45 -9.21
CA THR A 790 23.84 -19.91 -10.61
C THR A 790 23.60 -18.75 -11.57
N THR A 791 24.18 -18.83 -12.75
CA THR A 791 24.02 -17.81 -13.79
C THR A 791 23.74 -18.43 -15.14
N SER A 792 23.13 -17.63 -16.02
CA SER A 792 23.01 -17.98 -17.43
C SER A 792 24.39 -18.01 -18.11
N GLU A 793 24.55 -18.79 -19.18
CA GLU A 793 25.84 -18.98 -19.87
C GLU A 793 26.53 -17.67 -20.30
N ASN A 794 25.74 -16.64 -20.64
CA ASN A 794 26.23 -15.34 -21.09
C ASN A 794 26.57 -14.36 -19.95
N VAL A 795 26.44 -14.77 -18.68
CA VAL A 795 26.75 -13.93 -17.52
C VAL A 795 28.02 -14.44 -16.85
N LYS A 796 29.05 -13.59 -16.88
CA LYS A 796 30.31 -13.81 -16.16
C LYS A 796 30.17 -13.37 -14.71
N VAL A 797 30.79 -14.13 -13.81
CA VAL A 797 30.76 -13.90 -12.36
C VAL A 797 32.18 -13.84 -11.81
N GLN A 798 32.44 -12.83 -10.99
CA GLN A 798 33.60 -12.79 -10.12
C GLN A 798 33.14 -12.55 -8.68
N ALA A 799 33.24 -13.57 -7.84
CA ALA A 799 32.76 -13.52 -6.45
C ALA A 799 33.91 -13.32 -5.47
N PHE A 800 33.62 -12.67 -4.34
CA PHE A 800 34.56 -12.32 -3.28
C PHE A 800 33.93 -12.63 -1.93
N ALA A 801 34.71 -13.25 -1.03
CA ALA A 801 34.34 -13.33 0.37
C ALA A 801 34.31 -11.92 0.96
N LEU A 802 33.35 -11.68 1.85
CA LEU A 802 33.31 -10.51 2.70
C LEU A 802 33.61 -10.96 4.14
N SER A 803 34.39 -10.20 4.91
CA SER A 803 34.59 -10.52 6.33
C SER A 803 34.41 -9.34 7.24
N ALA A 804 33.80 -9.65 8.39
CA ALA A 804 33.76 -8.84 9.59
C ALA A 804 34.82 -9.27 10.63
N PHE A 805 35.51 -10.41 10.44
CA PHE A 805 36.41 -11.03 11.42
C PHE A 805 37.79 -11.39 10.84
N ASP A 806 38.84 -11.20 11.63
CA ASP A 806 40.22 -11.63 11.36
C ASP A 806 40.32 -13.17 11.47
N ASP A 807 41.42 -13.74 10.96
CA ASP A 807 41.62 -15.20 10.89
C ASP A 807 41.67 -15.88 12.27
N ASP A 808 41.93 -15.11 13.32
CA ASP A 808 41.93 -15.52 14.74
C ASP A 808 40.54 -15.43 15.40
N GLY A 809 39.53 -14.97 14.66
CA GLY A 809 38.16 -14.81 15.11
C GLY A 809 37.88 -13.53 15.88
N ALA A 810 38.85 -12.62 15.99
CA ALA A 810 38.64 -11.25 16.45
C ALA A 810 37.86 -10.45 15.40
N ARG A 811 37.02 -9.51 15.84
CA ARG A 811 36.24 -8.69 14.91
C ARG A 811 37.18 -7.66 14.26
N ARG A 812 37.25 -7.63 12.93
CA ARG A 812 38.17 -6.73 12.19
C ARG A 812 37.91 -5.28 12.57
N ALA A 813 38.88 -4.42 12.26
CA ALA A 813 38.61 -2.99 12.11
C ALA A 813 37.37 -2.72 11.25
N ASN A 814 37.07 -3.64 10.31
CA ASN A 814 36.12 -3.41 9.24
C ASN A 814 34.64 -3.78 9.46
N ALA A 815 34.22 -4.06 10.70
CA ALA A 815 32.85 -4.49 11.01
C ALA A 815 32.13 -3.49 11.92
N VAL A 816 30.82 -3.67 12.08
CA VAL A 816 30.08 -3.07 13.20
C VAL A 816 30.78 -3.46 14.51
N ARG A 817 30.83 -2.62 15.54
CA ARG A 817 31.44 -2.88 16.83
C ARG A 817 30.48 -2.41 17.91
N PHE A 818 30.42 -3.12 19.02
CA PHE A 818 29.50 -2.78 20.10
C PHE A 818 30.25 -2.13 21.27
N ALA A 819 29.57 -1.27 22.03
CA ALA A 819 30.17 -0.65 23.21
C ALA A 819 30.65 -1.73 24.20
N GLY A 820 31.92 -1.65 24.61
CA GLY A 820 32.60 -2.66 25.45
C GLY A 820 33.55 -3.61 24.70
N GLU A 821 33.51 -3.65 23.36
CA GLU A 821 34.49 -4.38 22.51
C GLU A 821 35.67 -3.49 22.05
N VAL A 822 35.69 -2.24 22.48
CA VAL A 822 36.71 -1.24 22.14
C VAL A 822 37.58 -1.04 23.38
N GLU A 823 38.73 -1.71 23.44
CA GLU A 823 39.81 -1.42 24.41
C GLU A 823 40.67 -0.23 23.97
#